data_AF-A0AAQ0H2H9-F1
#
_entry.id   AF-A0AAQ0H2H9-F1
#
_cell.length_a   1.000
_cell.length_b   1.000
_cell.length_c   1.000
_cell.angle_alpha   90.00
_cell.angle_beta   90.00
_cell.angle_gamma   90.00
#
_symmetry.space_group_name_H-M   'P 1'
#
loop_
_entity.id
_entity.type
_entity.pdbx_description
1 polymer ?
#
loop_
_entity_poly.entity_id
_entity_poly.type
_entity_poly.pdbx_seq_one_letter_code
_entity_poly.pdbx_strand_id
1 'polypeptide(L)'
;MRAVDLRPVLTDLRFAGPVAVAWVVAVLLVAQPGSAILVAAVAAGVAVLGGVITGHQALRPRVRAVGAVVLTAGACCVLVAVSIAVGQVHRDPEALQQAVGHGTRAVVDLRRDLAPGDRSVVGALRVVDGRGVGAVPVRVVTTSDTVLPAGTVLTGRATVEPDDPGSPTAAVLFLRGEPEREPPTGALAATAEVRRAFVAVTADLPEPGAALLRGLAIGDRSGLDPGTEAAMETSALTHLTAVSGSNCAVVVALVVAVGRGLGAPRCVRAVAAVVLLVAFVVLVRPDPSILRATVMAVVVLVVRLTGRPVRGVPLVALAVLGMLVVDPWTGRAIAFALSVLATGGILVLAPPLTELLARRLWPPVAAAVAVPVAAQAACWPVTIVLAPVFPTYAVPANLLTEPLAPVVTVLGLAACTVAPAWPAAAAVLAGVAWAPAAAIAWVAHTAAALPAASIGWPAGGTGIVAAVVVSGAVAGAVLVRERLRVPVLLVGVVALALGVGAVAVPRAVLRTSVPADWSVAMCDVGQGDAVLVRAPDGPIALVDTGDDQPRLLACLDLLGVDRLALLVLTHFDRDHVGALPAVAGLVDRALVGPVGRAEDARVVEDLRRAGARVGTADDTTGGTLGALGWRAVWPPSGSGEAGNDASVVLTTAAGAGCGTCVSGVFLGDLGERAQRRLRPHLDVHPDVVKVAHHGSADQDPGLYRQLAAPVGLIGVGEENTYGHPTQRTLDLLRAAGTTAFRTDRQGTVVVSRDRSGALRVWTEHPDDGAPAGPTGEVRAGQSAAGRRIVAGPDRPHRRPRRRSPTSPRRKDRMPAKKPSRASAAIDQVPWSGIRPAPVVLVTGPETFLAERAIGVLRDLLVGEDPALEVHDLEADQYAPGLLATLASPSLFGEPRLVRVTNVEKCTDAFITETISYLQGPADDVTLVLRHGGGVRGKKLLDTIRSGVGGGVEVQCDELKRDTDKIDFVNAEFRAARRKVAPSAVRTLVAAFSDDLAELAAACRQLLADEAEEITDKVVDKYYGGRVETNAFKVADIALAGRSAPAIVELRHALATGEAPVPIVAAFASKIRTMAKVSSFRGTSGQAASALGMAPWQVQRAQRDVAGWSEAGLANAITSIAEADTAVKGGSRDAHYALEVMVRTIARRGEAR
;
A
#
# COMPACT_ATOMS: atom_id res chain seq x y z
N MET A 1 4.62 57.86 -16.00
CA MET A 1 3.49 56.91 -16.11
C MET A 1 2.22 57.62 -15.69
N ARG A 2 1.32 57.94 -16.63
CA ARG A 2 0.00 58.51 -16.29
C ARG A 2 -0.81 57.45 -15.54
N ALA A 3 -1.50 57.88 -14.48
CA ALA A 3 -2.39 57.06 -13.68
C ALA A 3 -3.34 56.26 -14.59
N VAL A 4 -3.29 54.92 -14.47
CA VAL A 4 -4.24 54.03 -15.13
C VAL A 4 -5.59 54.28 -14.48
N ASP A 5 -6.55 54.75 -15.28
CA ASP A 5 -7.93 55.01 -14.90
C ASP A 5 -8.61 53.67 -14.55
N LEU A 6 -8.53 53.26 -13.27
CA LEU A 6 -9.20 52.10 -12.69
C LEU A 6 -10.68 52.44 -12.49
N ARG A 7 -11.45 52.61 -13.58
CA ARG A 7 -12.90 52.49 -13.49
C ARG A 7 -13.24 51.00 -13.45
N PRO A 8 -14.16 50.54 -12.57
CA PRO A 8 -14.54 49.14 -12.50
C PRO A 8 -15.25 48.76 -13.80
N VAL A 9 -14.51 48.19 -14.75
CA VAL A 9 -15.10 47.49 -15.88
C VAL A 9 -15.84 46.30 -15.28
N LEU A 10 -17.17 46.36 -15.28
CA LEU A 10 -18.02 45.25 -14.82
C LEU A 10 -17.54 43.95 -15.46
N THR A 11 -17.11 43.01 -14.62
CA THR A 11 -16.59 41.72 -15.06
C THR A 11 -17.68 40.95 -15.82
N ASP A 12 -17.42 40.61 -17.08
CA ASP A 12 -18.38 39.92 -17.93
C ASP A 12 -18.47 38.42 -17.59
N LEU A 13 -19.41 38.06 -16.73
CA LEU A 13 -19.62 36.69 -16.25
C LEU A 13 -20.55 35.84 -17.14
N ARG A 14 -21.11 36.42 -18.21
CA ARG A 14 -22.19 35.79 -18.99
C ARG A 14 -21.78 34.48 -19.66
N PHE A 15 -20.50 34.31 -19.99
CA PHE A 15 -19.95 33.08 -20.56
C PHE A 15 -19.35 32.13 -19.51
N ALA A 16 -18.91 32.66 -18.36
CA ALA A 16 -18.31 31.85 -17.30
C ALA A 16 -19.31 30.87 -16.68
N GLY A 17 -20.55 31.32 -16.43
CA GLY A 17 -21.63 30.45 -15.91
C GLY A 17 -21.90 29.22 -16.80
N PRO A 18 -22.22 29.40 -18.09
CA PRO A 18 -22.37 28.30 -19.05
C PRO A 18 -21.21 27.30 -19.07
N VAL A 19 -19.96 27.78 -19.06
CA VAL A 19 -18.77 26.92 -19.07
C VAL A 19 -18.59 26.18 -17.74
N ALA A 20 -18.88 26.82 -16.61
CA ALA A 20 -18.84 26.17 -15.30
C ALA A 20 -19.86 25.00 -15.23
N VAL A 21 -21.08 25.20 -15.77
CA VAL A 21 -22.07 24.12 -15.90
C VAL A 21 -21.55 23.00 -16.79
N ALA A 22 -20.99 23.33 -17.96
CA ALA A 22 -20.42 22.32 -18.85
C ALA A 22 -19.26 21.55 -18.22
N TRP A 23 -18.44 22.20 -17.38
CA TRP A 23 -17.36 21.55 -16.64
C TRP A 23 -17.90 20.58 -15.57
N VAL A 24 -18.91 20.98 -14.79
CA VAL A 24 -19.57 20.08 -13.82
C VAL A 24 -20.17 18.88 -14.54
N VAL A 25 -20.85 19.10 -15.67
CA VAL A 25 -21.37 18.02 -16.51
C VAL A 25 -20.25 17.12 -17.01
N ALA A 26 -19.10 17.68 -17.43
CA ALA A 26 -17.93 16.90 -17.82
C ALA A 26 -17.44 15.98 -16.69
N VAL A 27 -17.28 16.52 -15.48
CA VAL A 27 -16.78 15.81 -14.30
C VAL A 27 -17.68 14.63 -13.93
N LEU A 28 -19.00 14.82 -14.03
CA LEU A 28 -20.00 13.78 -13.77
C LEU A 28 -20.06 12.74 -14.89
N LEU A 29 -20.09 13.18 -16.16
CA LEU A 29 -20.16 12.29 -17.31
C LEU A 29 -18.89 11.46 -17.50
N VAL A 30 -17.71 11.98 -17.16
CA VAL A 30 -16.46 11.20 -17.22
C VAL A 30 -16.48 10.02 -16.24
N ALA A 31 -17.19 10.14 -15.12
CA ALA A 31 -17.39 9.01 -14.19
C ALA A 31 -18.39 7.98 -14.71
N GLN A 32 -19.29 8.37 -15.63
CA GLN A 32 -20.27 7.48 -16.27
C GLN A 32 -20.38 7.77 -17.79
N PRO A 33 -19.35 7.42 -18.59
CA PRO A 33 -19.30 7.80 -20.00
C PRO A 33 -20.45 7.24 -20.85
N GLY A 34 -21.05 6.11 -20.43
CA GLY A 34 -22.20 5.50 -21.11
C GLY A 34 -23.43 6.41 -21.22
N SER A 35 -23.58 7.38 -20.29
CA SER A 35 -24.68 8.34 -20.29
C SER A 35 -24.45 9.54 -21.22
N ALA A 36 -23.28 9.65 -21.85
CA ALA A 36 -22.89 10.85 -22.60
C ALA A 36 -23.83 11.17 -23.78
N ILE A 37 -24.30 10.16 -24.53
CA ILE A 37 -25.22 10.36 -25.66
C ILE A 37 -26.58 10.87 -25.18
N LEU A 38 -27.10 10.28 -24.09
CA LEU A 38 -28.37 10.71 -23.49
C LEU A 38 -28.28 12.16 -22.99
N VAL A 39 -27.20 12.50 -22.27
CA VAL A 39 -27.00 13.87 -21.78
C VAL A 39 -26.79 14.85 -22.94
N ALA A 40 -26.12 14.45 -24.03
CA ALA A 40 -26.01 15.27 -25.23
C ALA A 40 -27.39 15.56 -25.85
N ALA A 41 -28.28 14.55 -25.94
CA ALA A 41 -29.64 14.73 -26.45
C ALA A 41 -30.47 15.67 -25.56
N VAL A 42 -30.42 15.49 -24.23
CA VAL A 42 -31.11 16.38 -23.27
C VAL A 42 -30.57 17.81 -23.36
N ALA A 43 -29.24 17.99 -23.39
CA ALA A 43 -28.61 19.29 -23.51
C ALA A 43 -28.94 19.99 -24.84
N ALA A 44 -29.07 19.24 -25.93
CA ALA A 44 -29.52 19.77 -27.22
C ALA A 44 -30.97 20.27 -27.14
N GLY A 45 -31.86 19.53 -26.48
CA GLY A 45 -33.24 19.99 -26.21
C GLY A 45 -33.29 21.28 -25.40
N VAL A 46 -32.46 21.38 -24.35
CA VAL A 46 -32.31 22.62 -23.54
C VAL A 46 -31.77 23.77 -24.39
N ALA A 47 -30.80 23.52 -25.27
CA ALA A 47 -30.26 24.52 -26.17
C ALA A 47 -31.32 25.04 -27.15
N VAL A 48 -32.10 24.14 -27.77
CA VAL A 48 -33.21 24.51 -28.67
C VAL A 48 -34.24 25.36 -27.94
N LEU A 49 -34.66 24.97 -26.73
CA LEU A 49 -35.58 25.75 -25.91
C LEU A 49 -35.03 27.16 -25.60
N GLY A 50 -33.74 27.24 -25.24
CA GLY A 50 -33.04 28.52 -25.05
C GLY A 50 -33.08 29.39 -26.31
N GLY A 51 -32.82 28.80 -27.47
CA GLY A 51 -32.88 29.47 -28.78
C GLY A 51 -34.27 30.01 -29.12
N VAL A 52 -35.32 29.23 -28.86
CA VAL A 52 -36.73 29.66 -29.01
C VAL A 52 -37.01 30.87 -28.11
N ILE A 53 -36.62 30.82 -26.84
CA ILE A 53 -36.81 31.93 -25.88
C ILE A 53 -36.03 33.19 -26.32
N THR A 54 -34.80 33.05 -26.82
CA THR A 54 -33.99 34.18 -27.29
C THR A 54 -34.58 34.85 -28.55
N GLY A 55 -35.09 34.03 -29.47
CA GLY A 55 -35.67 34.46 -30.75
C GLY A 55 -37.08 35.05 -30.63
N HIS A 56 -37.81 34.74 -29.55
CA HIS A 56 -39.20 35.18 -29.36
C HIS A 56 -39.27 36.68 -29.04
N GLN A 57 -39.59 37.50 -30.06
CA GLN A 57 -39.56 38.97 -29.95
C GLN A 57 -40.57 39.55 -28.94
N ALA A 58 -41.66 38.83 -28.66
CA ALA A 58 -42.67 39.25 -27.67
C ALA A 58 -42.22 39.12 -26.20
N LEU A 59 -41.10 38.44 -25.92
CA LEU A 59 -40.60 38.26 -24.55
C LEU A 59 -39.80 39.48 -24.06
N ARG A 60 -39.86 39.73 -22.75
CA ARG A 60 -39.09 40.80 -22.12
C ARG A 60 -37.58 40.61 -22.36
N PRO A 61 -36.79 41.68 -22.52
CA PRO A 61 -35.35 41.60 -22.79
C PRO A 61 -34.56 40.75 -21.78
N ARG A 62 -34.94 40.80 -20.49
CA ARG A 62 -34.34 39.97 -19.43
C ARG A 62 -34.57 38.48 -19.66
N VAL A 63 -35.77 38.09 -20.10
CA VAL A 63 -36.12 36.70 -20.39
C VAL A 63 -35.33 36.19 -21.60
N ARG A 64 -35.21 37.02 -22.65
CA ARG A 64 -34.40 36.70 -23.83
C ARG A 64 -32.92 36.53 -23.49
N ALA A 65 -32.39 37.34 -22.56
CA ALA A 65 -31.03 37.21 -22.06
C ALA A 65 -30.83 35.90 -21.26
N VAL A 66 -31.78 35.50 -20.42
CA VAL A 66 -31.77 34.20 -19.76
C VAL A 66 -31.82 33.06 -20.80
N GLY A 67 -32.69 33.17 -21.81
CA GLY A 67 -32.74 32.22 -22.93
C GLY A 67 -31.39 32.07 -23.63
N ALA A 68 -30.64 33.17 -23.82
CA ALA A 68 -29.34 33.14 -24.46
C ALA A 68 -28.27 32.44 -23.60
N VAL A 69 -28.33 32.63 -22.27
CA VAL A 69 -27.47 31.91 -21.31
C VAL A 69 -27.80 30.41 -21.32
N VAL A 70 -29.08 30.04 -21.32
CA VAL A 70 -29.54 28.64 -21.39
C VAL A 70 -29.12 27.99 -22.72
N LEU A 71 -29.30 28.68 -23.85
CA LEU A 71 -28.82 28.24 -25.17
C LEU A 71 -27.32 27.94 -25.13
N THR A 72 -26.54 28.87 -24.60
CA THR A 72 -25.08 28.74 -24.54
C THR A 72 -24.65 27.60 -23.60
N ALA A 73 -25.28 27.47 -22.44
CA ALA A 73 -25.01 26.38 -21.50
C ALA A 73 -25.34 25.01 -22.11
N GLY A 74 -26.51 24.89 -22.76
CA GLY A 74 -26.90 23.68 -23.49
C GLY A 74 -25.90 23.34 -24.58
N ALA A 75 -25.51 24.31 -25.43
CA ALA A 75 -24.52 24.09 -26.50
C ALA A 75 -23.15 23.66 -25.96
N CYS A 76 -22.65 24.27 -24.88
CA CYS A 76 -21.41 23.86 -24.23
C CYS A 76 -21.50 22.43 -23.66
N CYS A 77 -22.63 22.07 -23.03
CA CYS A 77 -22.84 20.72 -22.52
C CYS A 77 -22.91 19.68 -23.64
N VAL A 78 -23.55 19.99 -24.78
CA VAL A 78 -23.55 19.13 -25.97
C VAL A 78 -22.13 18.89 -26.47
N LEU A 79 -21.32 19.95 -26.63
CA LEU A 79 -19.94 19.84 -27.12
C LEU A 79 -19.10 18.91 -26.23
N VAL A 80 -19.18 19.08 -24.91
CA VAL A 80 -18.44 18.26 -23.95
C VAL A 80 -18.97 16.82 -23.94
N ALA A 81 -20.29 16.61 -23.93
CA ALA A 81 -20.88 15.28 -23.91
C ALA A 81 -20.54 14.48 -25.19
N VAL A 82 -20.56 15.14 -26.37
CA VAL A 82 -20.12 14.51 -27.62
C VAL A 82 -18.63 14.18 -27.58
N SER A 83 -17.79 15.08 -27.04
CA SER A 83 -16.35 14.80 -26.87
C SER A 83 -16.10 13.60 -25.96
N ILE A 84 -16.85 13.46 -24.86
CA ILE A 84 -16.77 12.28 -23.98
C ILE A 84 -17.18 11.01 -24.72
N ALA A 85 -18.30 11.03 -25.45
CA ALA A 85 -18.77 9.87 -26.21
C ALA A 85 -17.74 9.40 -27.25
N VAL A 86 -17.15 10.34 -28.01
CA VAL A 86 -16.10 10.04 -28.99
C VAL A 86 -14.82 9.58 -28.31
N GLY A 87 -14.41 10.25 -27.22
CA GLY A 87 -13.23 9.92 -26.46
C GLY A 87 -13.31 8.54 -25.81
N GLN A 88 -14.48 8.12 -25.36
CA GLN A 88 -14.67 6.80 -24.75
C GLN A 88 -14.42 5.68 -25.75
N VAL A 89 -14.91 5.82 -26.99
CA VAL A 89 -14.63 4.85 -28.08
C VAL A 89 -13.14 4.72 -28.35
N HIS A 90 -12.39 5.82 -28.26
CA HIS A 90 -10.93 5.80 -28.45
C HIS A 90 -10.18 5.20 -27.25
N ARG A 91 -10.76 5.27 -26.05
CA ARG A 91 -10.13 4.77 -24.81
C ARG A 91 -10.37 3.29 -24.55
N ASP A 92 -11.42 2.73 -25.16
CA ASP A 92 -11.85 1.36 -24.94
C ASP A 92 -11.94 0.54 -26.24
N PRO A 93 -10.83 0.36 -26.98
CA PRO A 93 -10.83 -0.46 -28.18
C PRO A 93 -10.96 -1.95 -27.85
N GLU A 94 -11.65 -2.69 -28.71
CA GLU A 94 -11.92 -4.13 -28.52
C GLU A 94 -10.65 -4.97 -28.26
N ALA A 95 -9.54 -4.64 -28.92
CA ALA A 95 -8.27 -5.33 -28.70
C ALA A 95 -7.66 -5.08 -27.31
N LEU A 96 -7.98 -3.96 -26.65
CA LEU A 96 -7.59 -3.71 -25.27
C LEU A 96 -8.47 -4.52 -24.31
N GLN A 97 -9.79 -4.56 -24.55
CA GLN A 97 -10.73 -5.35 -23.74
C GLN A 97 -10.34 -6.83 -23.70
N GLN A 98 -9.97 -7.40 -24.86
CA GLN A 98 -9.54 -8.80 -24.96
C GLN A 98 -8.22 -9.09 -24.23
N ALA A 99 -7.39 -8.08 -23.99
CA ALA A 99 -6.10 -8.21 -23.33
C ALA A 99 -6.16 -8.08 -21.80
N VAL A 100 -7.28 -7.60 -21.25
CA VAL A 100 -7.47 -7.43 -19.81
C VAL A 100 -7.29 -8.76 -19.08
N GLY A 101 -6.53 -8.76 -18.00
CA GLY A 101 -6.27 -9.95 -17.16
C GLY A 101 -5.30 -10.97 -17.76
N HIS A 102 -4.80 -10.74 -18.97
CA HIS A 102 -3.88 -11.65 -19.67
C HIS A 102 -2.47 -11.05 -19.79
N GLY A 103 -1.45 -11.91 -19.82
CA GLY A 103 -0.07 -11.50 -20.12
C GLY A 103 0.09 -11.26 -21.62
N THR A 104 0.13 -10.00 -22.03
CA THR A 104 0.10 -9.60 -23.45
C THR A 104 1.35 -8.81 -23.84
N ARG A 105 1.71 -8.80 -25.12
CA ARG A 105 2.82 -7.97 -25.61
C ARG A 105 2.27 -6.56 -25.89
N ALA A 106 2.80 -5.56 -25.19
CA ALA A 106 2.39 -4.17 -25.33
C ALA A 106 3.52 -3.31 -25.90
N VAL A 107 3.16 -2.33 -26.73
CA VAL A 107 4.04 -1.27 -27.21
C VAL A 107 3.49 0.06 -26.72
N VAL A 108 4.25 0.77 -25.89
CA VAL A 108 3.83 2.01 -25.24
C VAL A 108 4.82 3.14 -25.52
N ASP A 109 4.30 4.29 -25.93
CA ASP A 109 5.04 5.54 -26.14
C ASP A 109 4.92 6.41 -24.89
N LEU A 110 6.02 6.65 -24.17
CA LEU A 110 6.01 7.42 -22.93
C LEU A 110 5.61 8.88 -23.19
N ARG A 111 4.60 9.39 -22.49
CA ARG A 111 4.16 10.80 -22.62
C ARG A 111 4.87 11.74 -21.67
N ARG A 112 5.46 11.20 -20.60
CA ARG A 112 6.24 11.91 -19.59
C ARG A 112 7.58 11.23 -19.38
N ASP A 113 8.52 11.99 -18.84
CA ASP A 113 9.76 11.43 -18.35
C ASP A 113 9.43 10.52 -17.15
N LEU A 114 10.05 9.34 -17.08
CA LEU A 114 10.08 8.47 -15.90
C LEU A 114 11.34 8.81 -15.12
N ALA A 115 11.18 9.40 -13.94
CA ALA A 115 12.29 9.80 -13.06
C ALA A 115 12.70 8.65 -12.11
N PRO A 116 13.88 8.72 -11.47
CA PRO A 116 14.28 7.73 -10.46
C PRO A 116 13.28 7.73 -9.30
N GLY A 117 12.77 6.54 -8.92
CA GLY A 117 11.80 6.38 -7.84
C GLY A 117 10.33 6.51 -8.26
N ASP A 118 10.04 6.90 -9.50
CA ASP A 118 8.67 6.87 -10.03
C ASP A 118 8.19 5.42 -10.17
N ARG A 119 7.11 5.08 -9.47
CA ARG A 119 6.48 3.75 -9.57
C ARG A 119 5.69 3.55 -10.87
N SER A 120 5.28 4.65 -11.49
CA SER A 120 4.50 4.60 -12.72
C SER A 120 4.64 5.88 -13.54
N VAL A 121 4.38 5.78 -14.85
CA VAL A 121 4.43 6.90 -15.78
C VAL A 121 3.26 6.83 -16.77
N VAL A 122 2.76 7.98 -17.21
CA VAL A 122 1.71 8.03 -18.24
C VAL A 122 2.33 7.79 -19.61
N GLY A 123 1.75 6.83 -20.34
CA GLY A 123 2.11 6.49 -21.71
C GLY A 123 0.91 6.49 -22.65
N ALA A 124 1.17 6.34 -23.94
CA ALA A 124 0.18 6.03 -24.95
C ALA A 124 0.45 4.64 -25.51
N LEU A 125 -0.42 3.70 -25.17
CA LEU A 125 -0.43 2.36 -25.72
C LEU A 125 -0.75 2.44 -27.21
N ARG A 126 0.10 1.85 -28.04
CA ARG A 126 -0.01 1.85 -29.51
C ARG A 126 -0.43 0.51 -30.07
N VAL A 127 0.10 -0.56 -29.49
CA VAL A 127 -0.10 -1.94 -29.94
C VAL A 127 -0.29 -2.86 -28.74
N VAL A 128 -1.25 -3.78 -28.84
CA VAL A 128 -1.47 -4.89 -27.90
C VAL A 128 -1.61 -6.18 -28.71
N ASP A 129 -0.80 -7.19 -28.37
CA ASP A 129 -0.78 -8.49 -29.05
C ASP A 129 -0.72 -8.38 -30.59
N GLY A 130 0.11 -7.46 -31.07
CA GLY A 130 0.30 -7.20 -32.50
C GLY A 130 -0.84 -6.44 -33.17
N ARG A 131 -1.91 -6.09 -32.46
CA ARG A 131 -3.02 -5.27 -32.97
C ARG A 131 -2.84 -3.81 -32.59
N GLY A 132 -2.99 -2.92 -33.56
CA GLY A 132 -2.94 -1.48 -33.32
C GLY A 132 -4.20 -1.00 -32.60
N VAL A 133 -4.05 -0.25 -31.50
CA VAL A 133 -5.17 0.23 -30.66
C VAL A 133 -5.36 1.75 -30.71
N GLY A 134 -4.66 2.45 -31.60
CA GLY A 134 -4.59 3.91 -31.56
C GLY A 134 -3.69 4.39 -30.43
N ALA A 135 -3.71 5.68 -30.07
CA ALA A 135 -2.93 6.20 -28.95
C ALA A 135 -3.77 6.20 -27.67
N VAL A 136 -3.94 5.04 -27.03
CA VAL A 136 -4.77 4.92 -25.81
C VAL A 136 -3.97 5.40 -24.59
N PRO A 137 -4.48 6.34 -23.77
CA PRO A 137 -3.77 6.79 -22.58
C PRO A 137 -3.72 5.67 -21.53
N VAL A 138 -2.54 5.29 -21.08
CA VAL A 138 -2.32 4.21 -20.10
C VAL A 138 -1.34 4.62 -19.02
N ARG A 139 -1.48 4.04 -17.82
CA ARG A 139 -0.52 4.16 -16.73
C ARG A 139 0.41 2.95 -16.78
N VAL A 140 1.70 3.17 -17.01
CA VAL A 140 2.71 2.10 -17.08
C VAL A 140 3.39 1.98 -15.73
N VAL A 141 3.28 0.82 -15.11
CA VAL A 141 4.00 0.43 -13.89
C VAL A 141 5.21 -0.40 -14.31
N THR A 142 6.40 0.02 -13.87
CA THR A 142 7.67 -0.62 -14.22
C THR A 142 8.57 -0.68 -12.99
N THR A 143 9.43 -1.71 -12.92
CA THR A 143 10.43 -1.88 -11.86
C THR A 143 11.81 -1.32 -12.27
N SER A 144 11.88 -0.56 -13.35
CA SER A 144 13.15 0.00 -13.84
C SER A 144 13.55 1.23 -13.04
N ASP A 145 14.75 1.19 -12.43
CA ASP A 145 15.39 2.34 -11.79
C ASP A 145 16.00 3.34 -12.81
N THR A 146 15.85 3.09 -14.11
CA THR A 146 16.47 3.92 -15.14
C THR A 146 15.59 5.10 -15.55
N VAL A 147 16.20 6.28 -15.68
CA VAL A 147 15.52 7.48 -16.18
C VAL A 147 15.20 7.30 -17.65
N LEU A 148 13.92 7.36 -18.00
CA LEU A 148 13.46 7.26 -19.39
C LEU A 148 12.79 8.57 -19.81
N PRO A 149 13.30 9.27 -20.84
CA PRO A 149 12.67 10.49 -21.32
C PRO A 149 11.34 10.22 -22.01
N ALA A 150 10.45 11.22 -22.02
CA ALA A 150 9.24 11.21 -22.83
C ALA A 150 9.58 10.98 -24.32
N GLY A 151 8.75 10.17 -24.99
CA GLY A 151 8.95 9.70 -26.36
C GLY A 151 9.75 8.40 -26.46
N THR A 152 10.27 7.86 -25.36
CA THR A 152 10.81 6.49 -25.34
C THR A 152 9.68 5.50 -25.63
N VAL A 153 9.92 4.57 -26.55
CA VAL A 153 9.00 3.48 -26.84
C VAL A 153 9.43 2.26 -26.04
N LEU A 154 8.52 1.73 -25.23
CA LEU A 154 8.69 0.52 -24.45
C LEU A 154 7.92 -0.62 -25.09
N THR A 155 8.63 -1.73 -25.34
CA THR A 155 8.05 -2.96 -25.87
C THR A 155 8.34 -4.10 -24.90
N GLY A 156 7.30 -4.76 -24.39
CA GLY A 156 7.48 -5.83 -23.42
C GLY A 156 6.20 -6.60 -23.14
N ARG A 157 6.29 -7.64 -22.29
CA ARG A 157 5.09 -8.29 -21.75
C ARG A 157 4.53 -7.44 -20.63
N ALA A 158 3.23 -7.19 -20.67
CA ALA A 158 2.51 -6.49 -19.63
C ALA A 158 1.28 -7.30 -19.21
N THR A 159 0.87 -7.16 -17.95
CA THR A 159 -0.50 -7.48 -17.54
C THR A 159 -1.32 -6.18 -17.65
N VAL A 160 -2.46 -6.25 -18.32
CA VAL A 160 -3.36 -5.10 -18.52
C VAL A 160 -4.51 -5.20 -17.54
N GLU A 161 -4.76 -4.13 -16.79
CA GLU A 161 -5.91 -4.00 -15.91
C GLU A 161 -6.67 -2.71 -16.25
N PRO A 162 -8.01 -2.69 -16.17
CA PRO A 162 -8.77 -1.45 -16.32
C PRO A 162 -8.38 -0.48 -15.20
N ASP A 163 -8.31 0.81 -15.51
CA ASP A 163 -8.10 1.83 -14.49
C ASP A 163 -9.44 2.26 -13.86
N ASP A 164 -9.37 3.02 -12.77
CA ASP A 164 -10.58 3.43 -12.04
C ASP A 164 -11.55 4.24 -12.93
N PRO A 165 -12.87 4.08 -12.75
CA PRO A 165 -13.86 4.87 -13.46
C PRO A 165 -13.59 6.38 -13.38
N GLY A 166 -13.43 7.00 -14.55
CA GLY A 166 -13.12 8.43 -14.66
C GLY A 166 -11.64 8.81 -14.49
N SER A 167 -10.73 7.85 -14.43
CA SER A 167 -9.28 8.07 -14.43
C SER A 167 -8.79 8.76 -15.72
N PRO A 168 -7.77 9.64 -15.65
CA PRO A 168 -7.11 10.21 -16.83
C PRO A 168 -6.40 9.18 -17.72
N THR A 169 -6.28 7.93 -17.29
CA THR A 169 -5.81 6.78 -18.09
C THR A 169 -6.93 5.74 -18.23
N ALA A 170 -6.91 4.98 -19.33
CA ALA A 170 -7.92 3.96 -19.62
C ALA A 170 -7.59 2.61 -18.99
N ALA A 171 -6.29 2.29 -18.88
CA ALA A 171 -5.80 1.03 -18.33
C ALA A 171 -4.45 1.23 -17.63
N VAL A 172 -4.15 0.32 -16.72
CA VAL A 172 -2.86 0.18 -16.05
C VAL A 172 -2.11 -1.01 -16.67
N LEU A 173 -0.85 -0.79 -17.04
CA LEU A 173 0.02 -1.81 -17.60
C LEU A 173 1.14 -2.13 -16.62
N PHE A 174 1.14 -3.35 -16.10
CA PHE A 174 2.21 -3.87 -15.27
C PHE A 174 3.24 -4.60 -16.13
N LEU A 175 4.32 -3.90 -16.50
CA LEU A 175 5.41 -4.49 -17.28
C LEU A 175 6.12 -5.57 -16.48
N ARG A 176 6.36 -6.73 -17.10
CA ARG A 176 7.10 -7.85 -16.52
C ARG A 176 8.49 -7.95 -17.14
N GLY A 177 9.52 -7.92 -16.30
CA GLY A 177 10.92 -7.95 -16.74
C GLY A 177 11.39 -6.62 -17.31
N GLU A 178 12.59 -6.62 -17.90
CA GLU A 178 13.15 -5.43 -18.54
C GLU A 178 12.58 -5.27 -19.96
N PRO A 179 11.84 -4.19 -20.25
CA PRO A 179 11.27 -3.97 -21.58
C PRO A 179 12.36 -3.60 -22.60
N GLU A 180 12.17 -4.00 -23.85
CA GLU A 180 12.91 -3.44 -24.97
C GLU A 180 12.58 -1.94 -25.06
N ARG A 181 13.60 -1.11 -25.28
CA ARG A 181 13.48 0.34 -25.27
C ARG A 181 14.07 0.95 -26.53
N GLU A 182 13.30 1.81 -27.18
CA GLU A 182 13.76 2.65 -28.27
C GLU A 182 13.82 4.11 -27.81
N PRO A 183 14.92 4.83 -28.09
CA PRO A 183 15.08 6.22 -27.67
C PRO A 183 14.07 7.13 -28.39
N PRO A 184 13.74 8.29 -27.79
CA PRO A 184 12.88 9.28 -28.44
C PRO A 184 13.52 9.78 -29.74
N THR A 185 12.67 10.20 -30.69
CA THR A 185 13.08 10.76 -31.99
C THR A 185 12.60 12.21 -32.17
N GLY A 186 13.15 12.93 -33.15
CA GLY A 186 12.70 14.28 -33.51
C GLY A 186 12.86 15.33 -32.40
N ALA A 187 11.83 16.16 -32.20
CA ALA A 187 11.85 17.26 -31.23
C ALA A 187 11.95 16.79 -29.78
N LEU A 188 11.41 15.61 -29.46
CA LEU A 188 11.51 15.02 -28.12
C LEU A 188 12.94 14.56 -27.81
N ALA A 189 13.64 14.01 -28.80
CA ALA A 189 15.06 13.66 -28.69
C ALA A 189 15.92 14.91 -28.45
N ALA A 190 15.72 15.95 -29.27
CA ALA A 190 16.47 17.20 -29.15
C ALA A 190 16.26 17.87 -27.78
N THR A 191 15.02 17.92 -27.30
CA THR A 191 14.72 18.48 -25.97
C THR A 191 15.17 17.59 -24.83
N ALA A 192 15.20 16.26 -25.00
CA ALA A 192 15.79 15.35 -24.01
C ALA A 192 17.30 15.58 -23.86
N GLU A 193 18.02 15.84 -24.96
CA GLU A 193 19.45 16.21 -24.92
C GLU A 193 19.66 17.51 -24.14
N VAL A 194 18.87 18.55 -24.47
CA VAL A 194 18.93 19.86 -23.82
C VAL A 194 18.65 19.75 -22.31
N ARG A 195 17.62 18.98 -21.92
CA ARG A 195 17.31 18.71 -20.50
C ARG A 195 18.47 17.98 -19.82
N ARG A 196 19.03 16.95 -20.44
CA ARG A 196 20.14 16.17 -19.86
C ARG A 196 21.39 17.03 -19.65
N ALA A 197 21.73 17.87 -20.62
CA ALA A 197 22.85 18.81 -20.51
C ALA A 197 22.62 19.83 -19.38
N PHE A 198 21.39 20.34 -19.22
CA PHE A 198 21.05 21.26 -18.14
C PHE A 198 21.11 20.60 -16.76
N VAL A 199 20.61 19.36 -16.62
CA VAL A 199 20.72 18.58 -15.39
C VAL A 199 22.19 18.34 -15.03
N ALA A 200 23.03 17.99 -16.01
CA ALA A 200 24.47 17.79 -15.77
C ALA A 200 25.17 19.06 -15.27
N VAL A 201 24.84 20.22 -15.84
CA VAL A 201 25.41 21.52 -15.43
C VAL A 201 24.92 21.98 -14.05
N THR A 202 23.76 21.53 -13.60
CA THR A 202 23.17 21.89 -12.30
C THR A 202 23.47 20.87 -11.20
N ALA A 203 24.05 19.72 -11.53
CA ALA A 203 24.30 18.63 -10.59
C ALA A 203 25.26 19.00 -9.45
N ASP A 204 26.22 19.89 -9.71
CA ASP A 204 27.22 20.33 -8.72
C ASP A 204 26.74 21.52 -7.86
N LEU A 205 25.53 22.06 -8.12
CA LEU A 205 25.00 23.18 -7.36
C LEU A 205 24.41 22.70 -6.02
N PRO A 206 24.49 23.50 -4.94
CA PRO A 206 23.95 23.09 -3.65
C PRO A 206 22.42 22.92 -3.67
N GLU A 207 21.95 21.81 -3.09
CA GLU A 207 20.52 21.57 -2.83
C GLU A 207 20.05 22.36 -1.59
N PRO A 208 18.75 22.73 -1.49
CA PRO A 208 17.64 22.42 -2.40
C PRO A 208 17.46 23.40 -3.59
N GLY A 209 18.35 24.41 -3.70
CA GLY A 209 18.23 25.45 -4.72
C GLY A 209 18.39 24.93 -6.15
N ALA A 210 19.20 23.88 -6.35
CA ALA A 210 19.42 23.27 -7.67
C ALA A 210 18.19 22.50 -8.16
N ALA A 211 17.53 21.71 -7.32
CA ALA A 211 16.27 21.03 -7.64
C ALA A 211 15.16 22.04 -7.98
N LEU A 212 15.02 23.12 -7.21
CA LEU A 212 14.03 24.16 -7.52
C LEU A 212 14.34 24.89 -8.83
N LEU A 213 15.61 25.19 -9.11
CA LEU A 213 16.02 25.76 -10.40
C LEU A 213 15.59 24.86 -11.56
N ARG A 214 15.82 23.54 -11.46
CA ARG A 214 15.38 22.55 -12.45
C ARG A 214 13.85 22.51 -12.59
N GLY A 215 13.13 22.54 -11.46
CA GLY A 215 11.67 22.57 -11.42
C GLY A 215 11.06 23.80 -12.08
N LEU A 216 11.57 25.00 -11.78
CA LEU A 216 11.06 26.25 -12.37
C LEU A 216 11.42 26.42 -13.85
N ALA A 217 12.60 25.94 -14.27
CA ALA A 217 13.10 26.15 -15.64
C ALA A 217 12.57 25.12 -16.64
N ILE A 218 12.61 23.82 -16.29
CA ILE A 218 12.28 22.71 -17.19
C ILE A 218 11.19 21.78 -16.66
N GLY A 219 10.62 22.06 -15.48
CA GLY A 219 9.56 21.23 -14.88
C GLY A 219 10.06 19.89 -14.34
N ASP A 220 11.36 19.77 -14.12
CA ASP A 220 11.99 18.57 -13.57
C ASP A 220 11.99 18.65 -12.04
N ARG A 221 11.26 17.76 -11.39
CA ARG A 221 11.17 17.66 -9.92
C ARG A 221 12.18 16.68 -9.33
N SER A 222 13.00 16.03 -10.17
CA SER A 222 13.96 15.03 -9.70
C SER A 222 14.98 15.66 -8.75
N GLY A 223 15.16 15.05 -7.58
CA GLY A 223 16.10 15.52 -6.56
C GLY A 223 15.55 16.56 -5.60
N LEU A 224 14.28 16.96 -5.67
CA LEU A 224 13.64 17.71 -4.59
C LEU A 224 13.49 16.79 -3.38
N ASP A 225 14.14 17.12 -2.27
CA ASP A 225 14.06 16.30 -1.07
C ASP A 225 12.66 16.41 -0.41
N PRO A 226 12.19 15.34 0.28
CA PRO A 226 10.86 15.34 0.90
C PRO A 226 10.64 16.48 1.90
N GLY A 227 11.69 16.93 2.60
CA GLY A 227 11.60 18.04 3.55
C GLY A 227 11.29 19.37 2.86
N THR A 228 11.96 19.66 1.75
CA THR A 228 11.66 20.84 0.93
C THR A 228 10.28 20.76 0.28
N GLU A 229 9.86 19.58 -0.18
CA GLU A 229 8.50 19.40 -0.73
C GLU A 229 7.42 19.69 0.33
N ALA A 230 7.58 19.15 1.54
CA ALA A 230 6.68 19.42 2.67
C ALA A 230 6.68 20.90 3.09
N ALA A 231 7.85 21.57 3.08
CA ALA A 231 7.94 23.00 3.35
C ALA A 231 7.21 23.84 2.30
N MET A 232 7.32 23.48 1.02
CA MET A 232 6.59 24.12 -0.08
C MET A 232 5.08 23.91 0.03
N GLU A 233 4.65 22.72 0.44
CA GLU A 233 3.23 22.43 0.69
C GLU A 233 2.68 23.26 1.86
N THR A 234 3.38 23.25 3.00
CA THR A 234 3.00 23.98 4.22
C THR A 234 2.88 25.49 3.97
N SER A 235 3.78 26.04 3.15
CA SER A 235 3.80 27.47 2.79
C SER A 235 2.96 27.82 1.56
N ALA A 236 2.22 26.87 0.99
CA ALA A 236 1.42 27.02 -0.24
C ALA A 236 2.21 27.52 -1.47
N LEU A 237 3.48 27.12 -1.57
CA LEU A 237 4.43 27.43 -2.66
C LEU A 237 4.60 26.28 -3.67
N THR A 238 3.87 25.18 -3.56
CA THR A 238 3.96 24.02 -4.47
C THR A 238 3.78 24.38 -5.95
N HIS A 239 3.08 25.48 -6.28
CA HIS A 239 2.96 25.96 -7.65
C HIS A 239 4.28 26.45 -8.27
N LEU A 240 5.33 26.65 -7.45
CA LEU A 240 6.69 27.00 -7.88
C LEU A 240 7.60 25.78 -8.06
N THR A 241 7.24 24.59 -7.57
CA THR A 241 8.05 23.38 -7.78
C THR A 241 7.90 22.79 -9.19
N ALA A 242 7.06 23.39 -10.02
CA ALA A 242 6.89 23.05 -11.43
C ALA A 242 6.68 24.30 -12.27
N VAL A 243 6.69 24.11 -13.60
CA VAL A 243 6.44 25.18 -14.54
C VAL A 243 4.95 25.55 -14.55
N SER A 244 4.66 26.81 -14.24
CA SER A 244 3.30 27.34 -14.16
C SER A 244 2.97 28.29 -15.32
N GLY A 245 1.75 28.86 -15.32
CA GLY A 245 1.31 29.79 -16.34
C GLY A 245 2.03 31.15 -16.35
N SER A 246 2.62 31.56 -15.22
CA SER A 246 3.44 32.77 -15.16
C SER A 246 4.70 32.62 -16.02
N ASN A 247 5.30 31.42 -16.08
CA ASN A 247 6.44 31.13 -16.95
C ASN A 247 6.09 31.34 -18.43
N CYS A 248 4.92 30.86 -18.87
CA CYS A 248 4.42 31.10 -20.22
C CYS A 248 4.24 32.60 -20.51
N ALA A 249 3.72 33.36 -19.53
CA ALA A 249 3.54 34.80 -19.66
C ALA A 249 4.88 35.54 -19.76
N VAL A 250 5.88 35.15 -18.97
CA VAL A 250 7.25 35.70 -19.00
C VAL A 250 7.91 35.45 -20.35
N VAL A 251 7.83 34.21 -20.87
CA VAL A 251 8.38 33.86 -22.20
C VAL A 251 7.75 34.72 -23.30
N VAL A 252 6.41 34.83 -23.32
CA VAL A 252 5.69 35.67 -24.30
C VAL A 252 6.05 37.14 -24.15
N ALA A 253 6.13 37.66 -22.92
CA ALA A 253 6.49 39.04 -22.65
C ALA A 253 7.91 39.37 -23.14
N LEU A 254 8.86 38.47 -22.90
CA LEU A 254 10.25 38.62 -23.35
C LEU A 254 10.33 38.68 -24.89
N VAL A 255 9.70 37.74 -25.60
CA VAL A 255 9.69 37.74 -27.07
C VAL A 255 9.07 39.01 -27.63
N VAL A 256 7.94 39.43 -27.06
CA VAL A 256 7.26 40.65 -27.50
C VAL A 256 8.11 41.89 -27.20
N ALA A 257 8.82 41.94 -26.07
CA ALA A 257 9.70 43.06 -25.70
C ALA A 257 10.93 43.14 -26.61
N VAL A 258 11.64 42.02 -26.84
CA VAL A 258 12.79 41.94 -27.74
C VAL A 258 12.37 42.30 -29.16
N GLY A 259 11.29 41.71 -29.67
CA GLY A 259 10.79 42.04 -31.00
C GLY A 259 10.34 43.50 -31.13
N ARG A 260 9.91 44.16 -30.04
CA ARG A 260 9.65 45.60 -30.03
C ARG A 260 10.95 46.40 -30.13
N GLY A 261 11.98 46.01 -29.39
CA GLY A 261 13.31 46.62 -29.45
C GLY A 261 13.93 46.52 -30.85
N LEU A 262 13.68 45.41 -31.55
CA LEU A 262 14.13 45.16 -32.93
C LEU A 262 13.21 45.79 -34.01
N GLY A 263 12.16 46.51 -33.63
CA GLY A 263 11.24 47.14 -34.59
C GLY A 263 10.28 46.19 -35.33
N ALA A 264 10.15 44.93 -34.90
CA ALA A 264 9.35 43.93 -35.59
C ALA A 264 7.82 44.23 -35.55
N PRO A 265 7.09 43.98 -36.65
CA PRO A 265 5.64 44.21 -36.70
C PRO A 265 4.89 43.29 -35.72
N ARG A 266 3.66 43.66 -35.37
CA ARG A 266 2.85 42.96 -34.35
C ARG A 266 2.63 41.49 -34.69
N CYS A 267 2.41 41.17 -35.96
CA CYS A 267 2.20 39.80 -36.42
C CYS A 267 3.45 38.94 -36.25
N VAL A 268 4.63 39.44 -36.64
CA VAL A 268 5.90 38.72 -36.47
C VAL A 268 6.17 38.43 -35.00
N ARG A 269 5.95 39.41 -34.11
CA ARG A 269 6.06 39.20 -32.66
C ARG A 269 5.10 38.13 -32.13
N ALA A 270 3.86 38.14 -32.59
CA ALA A 270 2.86 37.17 -32.18
C ALA A 270 3.20 35.75 -32.66
N VAL A 271 3.60 35.60 -33.94
CA VAL A 271 4.02 34.31 -34.50
C VAL A 271 5.26 33.79 -33.78
N ALA A 272 6.28 34.63 -33.59
CA ALA A 272 7.48 34.27 -32.84
C ALA A 272 7.16 33.83 -31.40
N ALA A 273 6.25 34.53 -30.72
CA ALA A 273 5.82 34.17 -29.38
C ALA A 273 5.10 32.81 -29.35
N VAL A 274 4.21 32.53 -30.31
CA VAL A 274 3.53 31.22 -30.41
C VAL A 274 4.52 30.10 -30.70
N VAL A 275 5.45 30.30 -31.65
CA VAL A 275 6.47 29.29 -31.98
C VAL A 275 7.36 28.98 -30.77
N LEU A 276 7.86 30.01 -30.07
CA LEU A 276 8.68 29.80 -28.87
C LEU A 276 7.88 29.14 -27.74
N LEU A 277 6.61 29.50 -27.59
CA LEU A 277 5.73 28.90 -26.58
C LEU A 277 5.48 27.42 -26.86
N VAL A 278 5.28 27.02 -28.11
CA VAL A 278 5.18 25.60 -28.50
C VAL A 278 6.49 24.87 -28.23
N ALA A 279 7.64 25.47 -28.59
CA ALA A 279 8.94 24.90 -28.26
C ALA A 279 9.16 24.73 -26.75
N PHE A 280 8.73 25.71 -25.95
CA PHE A 280 8.77 25.67 -24.49
C PHE A 280 7.89 24.55 -23.92
N VAL A 281 6.67 24.34 -24.44
CA VAL A 281 5.79 23.23 -24.03
C VAL A 281 6.43 21.87 -24.33
N VAL A 282 7.07 21.71 -25.49
CA VAL A 282 7.77 20.46 -25.83
C VAL A 282 8.97 20.24 -24.90
N LEU A 283 9.73 21.30 -24.59
CA LEU A 283 10.87 21.25 -23.67
C LEU A 283 10.46 20.84 -22.26
N VAL A 284 9.42 21.46 -21.70
CA VAL A 284 8.98 21.23 -20.32
C VAL A 284 8.15 19.96 -20.16
N ARG A 285 7.67 19.40 -21.28
CA ARG A 285 6.65 18.35 -21.37
C ARG A 285 5.23 18.90 -21.11
N PRO A 286 4.20 18.36 -21.78
CA PRO A 286 2.83 18.83 -21.63
C PRO A 286 2.27 18.47 -20.24
N ASP A 287 2.04 19.51 -19.43
CA ASP A 287 1.25 19.45 -18.19
C ASP A 287 -0.07 20.25 -18.35
N PRO A 288 -1.20 19.81 -17.76
CA PRO A 288 -2.47 20.54 -17.85
C PRO A 288 -2.36 22.03 -17.52
N SER A 289 -1.53 22.41 -16.54
CA SER A 289 -1.36 23.82 -16.16
C SER A 289 -0.67 24.64 -17.26
N ILE A 290 0.34 24.08 -17.91
CA ILE A 290 1.09 24.73 -18.99
C ILE A 290 0.22 24.81 -20.24
N LEU A 291 -0.45 23.72 -20.62
CA LEU A 291 -1.33 23.68 -21.79
C LEU A 291 -2.40 24.77 -21.72
N ARG A 292 -3.02 24.94 -20.54
CA ARG A 292 -3.98 26.03 -20.29
C ARG A 292 -3.37 27.40 -20.50
N ALA A 293 -2.22 27.66 -19.89
CA ALA A 293 -1.53 28.93 -20.00
C ALA A 293 -1.12 29.23 -21.45
N THR A 294 -0.69 28.22 -22.19
CA THR A 294 -0.36 28.29 -23.61
C THR A 294 -1.58 28.65 -24.44
N VAL A 295 -2.69 27.93 -24.27
CA VAL A 295 -3.96 28.21 -24.98
C VAL A 295 -4.42 29.64 -24.68
N MET A 296 -4.40 30.06 -23.41
CA MET A 296 -4.74 31.42 -23.03
C MET A 296 -3.83 32.47 -23.69
N ALA A 297 -2.51 32.25 -23.69
CA ALA A 297 -1.56 33.16 -24.31
C ALA A 297 -1.78 33.28 -25.83
N VAL A 298 -2.03 32.17 -26.53
CA VAL A 298 -2.36 32.15 -27.96
C VAL A 298 -3.64 32.93 -28.23
N VAL A 299 -4.71 32.68 -27.47
CA VAL A 299 -5.98 33.40 -27.64
C VAL A 299 -5.79 34.90 -27.37
N VAL A 300 -5.04 35.28 -26.32
CA VAL A 300 -4.73 36.69 -26.02
C VAL A 300 -3.98 37.35 -27.17
N LEU A 301 -3.00 36.66 -27.77
CA LEU A 301 -2.24 37.18 -28.91
C LEU A 301 -3.15 37.39 -30.13
N VAL A 302 -4.00 36.42 -30.47
CA VAL A 302 -4.97 36.52 -31.59
C VAL A 302 -5.95 37.66 -31.37
N VAL A 303 -6.56 37.76 -30.18
CA VAL A 303 -7.52 38.84 -29.87
C VAL A 303 -6.84 40.21 -30.00
N ARG A 304 -5.60 40.35 -29.52
CA ARG A 304 -4.82 41.59 -29.68
C ARG A 304 -4.53 41.93 -31.15
N LEU A 305 -4.30 40.93 -32.01
CA LEU A 305 -4.13 41.14 -33.45
C LEU A 305 -5.43 41.61 -34.12
N THR A 306 -6.59 41.15 -33.66
CA THR A 306 -7.91 41.60 -34.18
C THR A 306 -8.34 42.99 -33.70
N GLY A 307 -7.54 43.66 -32.86
CA GLY A 307 -7.84 45.00 -32.33
C GLY A 307 -8.98 45.03 -31.30
N ARG A 308 -9.46 43.87 -30.83
CA ARG A 308 -10.52 43.78 -29.83
C ARG A 308 -9.97 43.89 -28.41
N PRO A 309 -10.73 44.48 -27.45
CA PRO A 309 -10.32 44.52 -26.06
C PRO A 309 -10.33 43.10 -25.46
N VAL A 310 -9.23 42.71 -24.81
CA VAL A 310 -9.11 41.42 -24.12
C VAL A 310 -9.90 41.47 -22.82
N ARG A 311 -10.96 40.67 -22.72
CA ARG A 311 -11.69 40.46 -21.46
C ARG A 311 -11.21 39.15 -20.82
N GLY A 312 -10.65 39.23 -19.62
CA GLY A 312 -9.99 38.08 -18.96
C GLY A 312 -10.91 36.89 -18.72
N VAL A 313 -12.08 37.11 -18.09
CA VAL A 313 -12.97 36.00 -17.68
C VAL A 313 -13.53 35.19 -18.88
N PRO A 314 -14.06 35.81 -19.94
CA PRO A 314 -14.46 35.05 -21.13
C PRO A 314 -13.33 34.26 -21.79
N LEU A 315 -12.08 34.75 -21.69
CA LEU A 315 -10.92 34.07 -22.24
C LEU A 315 -10.53 32.83 -21.44
N VAL A 316 -10.61 32.89 -20.10
CA VAL A 316 -10.45 31.71 -19.24
C VAL A 316 -11.55 30.70 -19.52
N ALA A 317 -12.82 31.15 -19.60
CA ALA A 317 -13.95 30.27 -19.90
C ALA A 317 -13.79 29.58 -21.28
N LEU A 318 -13.32 30.32 -22.30
CA LEU A 318 -13.04 29.73 -23.61
C LEU A 318 -11.90 28.71 -23.56
N ALA A 319 -10.83 28.99 -22.82
CA ALA A 319 -9.72 28.05 -22.66
C ALA A 319 -10.15 26.77 -21.93
N VAL A 320 -10.94 26.90 -20.85
CA VAL A 320 -11.52 25.75 -20.11
C VAL A 320 -12.38 24.90 -21.04
N LEU A 321 -13.32 25.52 -21.76
CA LEU A 321 -14.17 24.79 -22.71
C LEU A 321 -13.34 24.09 -23.79
N GLY A 322 -12.35 24.78 -24.38
CA GLY A 322 -11.48 24.19 -25.40
C GLY A 322 -10.69 22.99 -24.88
N MET A 323 -10.15 23.07 -23.67
CA MET A 323 -9.44 21.94 -23.04
C MET A 323 -10.37 20.77 -22.75
N LEU A 324 -11.57 21.02 -22.21
CA LEU A 324 -12.57 19.98 -21.95
C LEU A 324 -13.09 19.32 -23.25
N VAL A 325 -13.11 20.04 -24.36
CA VAL A 325 -13.48 19.48 -25.67
C VAL A 325 -12.35 18.63 -26.26
N VAL A 326 -11.08 18.97 -26.01
CA VAL A 326 -9.92 18.20 -26.50
C VAL A 326 -9.68 16.94 -25.65
N ASP A 327 -9.73 17.07 -24.34
CA ASP A 327 -9.61 15.97 -23.38
C ASP A 327 -10.52 16.21 -22.16
N PRO A 328 -11.75 15.67 -22.18
CA PRO A 328 -12.70 15.82 -21.09
C PRO A 328 -12.22 15.31 -19.73
N TRP A 329 -11.37 14.28 -19.72
CA TRP A 329 -10.89 13.64 -18.48
C TRP A 329 -10.01 14.57 -17.64
N THR A 330 -9.34 15.54 -18.29
CA THR A 330 -8.62 16.62 -17.60
C THR A 330 -9.54 17.41 -16.65
N GLY A 331 -10.86 17.42 -16.88
CA GLY A 331 -11.84 18.08 -16.01
C GLY A 331 -11.87 17.57 -14.57
N ARG A 332 -11.46 16.32 -14.32
CA ARG A 332 -11.35 15.73 -12.97
C ARG A 332 -9.97 15.93 -12.32
N ALA A 333 -8.98 16.43 -13.07
CA ALA A 333 -7.64 16.64 -12.54
C ALA A 333 -7.61 17.81 -11.56
N ILE A 334 -7.09 17.57 -10.35
CA ILE A 334 -7.02 18.58 -9.28
C ILE A 334 -6.14 19.76 -9.71
N ALA A 335 -5.00 19.49 -10.37
CA ALA A 335 -4.14 20.54 -10.92
C ALA A 335 -4.87 21.46 -11.92
N PHE A 336 -5.75 20.90 -12.76
CA PHE A 336 -6.59 21.69 -13.68
C PHE A 336 -7.57 22.58 -12.90
N ALA A 337 -8.27 22.02 -11.91
CA ALA A 337 -9.22 22.76 -11.09
C ALA A 337 -8.57 23.93 -10.34
N LEU A 338 -7.45 23.69 -9.66
CA LEU A 338 -6.68 24.73 -8.96
C LEU A 338 -6.20 25.83 -9.93
N SER A 339 -5.74 25.46 -11.12
CA SER A 339 -5.36 26.39 -12.18
C SER A 339 -6.51 27.35 -12.56
N VAL A 340 -7.69 26.79 -12.84
CA VAL A 340 -8.88 27.54 -13.27
C VAL A 340 -9.39 28.44 -12.15
N LEU A 341 -9.50 27.92 -10.93
CA LEU A 341 -9.96 28.67 -9.75
C LEU A 341 -9.00 29.81 -9.39
N ALA A 342 -7.68 29.57 -9.38
CA ALA A 342 -6.69 30.61 -9.11
C ALA A 342 -6.82 31.78 -10.10
N THR A 343 -6.84 31.47 -11.40
CA THR A 343 -6.92 32.51 -12.45
C THR A 343 -8.27 33.22 -12.46
N GLY A 344 -9.37 32.49 -12.23
CA GLY A 344 -10.71 33.06 -12.08
C GLY A 344 -10.79 33.99 -10.86
N GLY A 345 -10.29 33.55 -9.71
CA GLY A 345 -10.18 34.31 -8.48
C GLY A 345 -9.37 35.59 -8.67
N ILE A 346 -8.19 35.51 -9.27
CA ILE A 346 -7.35 36.68 -9.55
C ILE A 346 -8.10 37.68 -10.46
N LEU A 347 -8.75 37.22 -11.53
CA LEU A 347 -9.45 38.12 -12.46
C LEU A 347 -10.71 38.76 -11.88
N VAL A 348 -11.41 38.08 -10.97
CA VAL A 348 -12.69 38.53 -10.41
C VAL A 348 -12.50 39.29 -9.09
N LEU A 349 -11.64 38.80 -8.19
CA LEU A 349 -11.49 39.30 -6.82
C LEU A 349 -10.29 40.24 -6.65
N ALA A 350 -9.18 40.05 -7.37
CA ALA A 350 -7.98 40.87 -7.14
C ALA A 350 -8.17 42.36 -7.49
N PRO A 351 -8.85 42.77 -8.59
CA PRO A 351 -9.09 44.18 -8.89
C PRO A 351 -9.88 44.92 -7.80
N PRO A 352 -11.09 44.47 -7.38
CA PRO A 352 -11.82 45.15 -6.32
C PRO A 352 -11.09 45.07 -4.97
N LEU A 353 -10.37 43.99 -4.68
CA LEU A 353 -9.55 43.89 -3.47
C LEU A 353 -8.38 44.89 -3.48
N THR A 354 -7.74 45.10 -4.63
CA THR A 354 -6.69 46.11 -4.81
C THR A 354 -7.24 47.51 -4.54
N GLU A 355 -8.41 47.86 -5.08
CA GLU A 355 -9.06 49.15 -4.84
C GLU A 355 -9.37 49.37 -3.35
N LEU A 356 -9.79 48.34 -2.63
CA LEU A 356 -10.05 48.40 -1.20
C LEU A 356 -8.77 48.60 -0.39
N LEU A 357 -7.73 47.82 -0.68
CA LEU A 357 -6.45 47.89 0.01
C LEU A 357 -5.70 49.18 -0.31
N ALA A 358 -5.83 49.71 -1.53
CA ALA A 358 -5.22 50.97 -1.96
C ALA A 358 -5.74 52.20 -1.21
N ARG A 359 -6.85 52.07 -0.46
CA ARG A 359 -7.30 53.11 0.48
C ARG A 359 -6.31 53.32 1.63
N ARG A 360 -5.51 52.30 1.96
CA ARG A 360 -4.56 52.34 3.09
C ARG A 360 -3.11 52.05 2.70
N LEU A 361 -2.90 51.21 1.69
CA LEU A 361 -1.60 50.80 1.18
C LEU A 361 -1.28 51.51 -0.14
N TRP A 362 0.01 51.57 -0.49
CA TRP A 362 0.44 52.03 -1.81
C TRP A 362 -0.12 51.09 -2.90
N PRO A 363 -0.71 51.58 -4.02
CA PRO A 363 -1.42 50.72 -4.98
C PRO A 363 -0.65 49.51 -5.52
N PRO A 364 0.66 49.58 -5.81
CA PRO A 364 1.43 48.41 -6.20
C PRO A 364 1.51 47.34 -5.10
N VAL A 365 1.66 47.76 -3.83
CA VAL A 365 1.66 46.84 -2.68
C VAL A 365 0.28 46.26 -2.47
N ALA A 366 -0.78 47.08 -2.61
CA ALA A 366 -2.16 46.61 -2.56
C ALA A 366 -2.43 45.53 -3.60
N ALA A 367 -1.96 45.71 -4.85
CA ALA A 367 -2.08 44.72 -5.90
C ALA A 367 -1.28 43.44 -5.59
N ALA A 368 -0.05 43.59 -5.12
CA ALA A 368 0.83 42.46 -4.77
C ALA A 368 0.25 41.60 -3.63
N VAL A 369 -0.49 42.18 -2.69
CA VAL A 369 -1.21 41.44 -1.63
C VAL A 369 -2.54 40.88 -2.15
N ALA A 370 -3.26 41.63 -2.98
CA ALA A 370 -4.58 41.24 -3.46
C ALA A 370 -4.56 39.96 -4.32
N VAL A 371 -3.53 39.78 -5.15
CA VAL A 371 -3.37 38.62 -6.04
C VAL A 371 -3.31 37.29 -5.28
N PRO A 372 -2.37 37.07 -4.33
CA PRO A 372 -2.30 35.82 -3.58
C PRO A 372 -3.52 35.60 -2.67
N VAL A 373 -4.10 36.65 -2.08
CA VAL A 373 -5.34 36.53 -1.28
C VAL A 373 -6.51 36.05 -2.16
N ALA A 374 -6.65 36.61 -3.36
CA ALA A 374 -7.69 36.21 -4.30
C ALA A 374 -7.51 34.76 -4.80
N ALA A 375 -6.27 34.36 -5.09
CA ALA A 375 -5.95 33.00 -5.50
C ALA A 375 -6.22 31.99 -4.35
N GLN A 376 -5.75 32.29 -3.13
CA GLN A 376 -5.94 31.46 -1.95
C GLN A 376 -7.44 31.27 -1.66
N ALA A 377 -8.22 32.35 -1.63
CA ALA A 377 -9.66 32.27 -1.39
C ALA A 377 -10.37 31.38 -2.43
N ALA A 378 -9.97 31.44 -3.70
CA ALA A 378 -10.57 30.64 -4.75
C ALA A 378 -10.15 29.16 -4.71
N CYS A 379 -8.91 28.86 -4.35
CA CYS A 379 -8.36 27.49 -4.38
C CYS A 379 -8.61 26.70 -3.10
N TRP A 380 -8.73 27.38 -1.95
CA TRP A 380 -8.73 26.72 -0.64
C TRP A 380 -9.78 25.60 -0.47
N PRO A 381 -11.04 25.75 -0.97
CA PRO A 381 -12.03 24.66 -0.89
C PRO A 381 -11.60 23.36 -1.58
N VAL A 382 -10.77 23.45 -2.62
CA VAL A 382 -10.24 22.28 -3.34
C VAL A 382 -8.99 21.74 -2.66
N THR A 383 -8.10 22.61 -2.14
CA THR A 383 -6.88 22.16 -1.47
C THR A 383 -7.16 21.40 -0.17
N ILE A 384 -8.29 21.67 0.51
CA ILE A 384 -8.71 20.91 1.70
C ILE A 384 -8.96 19.43 1.42
N VAL A 385 -9.35 19.09 0.19
CA VAL A 385 -9.52 17.70 -0.23
C VAL A 385 -8.18 16.97 -0.26
N LEU A 386 -7.09 17.68 -0.57
CA LEU A 386 -5.73 17.13 -0.59
C LEU A 386 -5.14 17.06 0.82
N ALA A 387 -5.20 18.18 1.54
CA ALA A 387 -4.66 18.30 2.88
C ALA A 387 -5.63 19.15 3.72
N PRO A 388 -6.23 18.61 4.80
CA PRO A 388 -7.19 19.31 5.62
C PRO A 388 -6.49 20.30 6.57
N VAL A 389 -5.84 21.31 6.00
CA VAL A 389 -5.09 22.35 6.70
C VAL A 389 -5.36 23.73 6.12
N PHE A 390 -5.11 24.76 6.94
CA PHE A 390 -5.10 26.16 6.55
C PHE A 390 -3.65 26.69 6.60
N PRO A 391 -3.03 27.01 5.45
CA PRO A 391 -1.65 27.53 5.41
C PRO A 391 -1.64 29.02 5.78
N THR A 392 -1.21 29.34 7.01
CA THR A 392 -1.35 30.69 7.60
C THR A 392 -0.38 31.70 6.98
N TYR A 393 0.81 31.26 6.58
CA TYR A 393 1.85 32.09 5.97
C TYR A 393 1.86 32.06 4.44
N ALA A 394 0.81 31.52 3.80
CA ALA A 394 0.73 31.41 2.33
C ALA A 394 0.92 32.77 1.63
N VAL A 395 0.20 33.81 2.06
CA VAL A 395 0.24 35.15 1.45
C VAL A 395 1.62 35.81 1.56
N PRO A 396 2.25 35.95 2.76
CA PRO A 396 3.57 36.54 2.86
C PRO A 396 4.66 35.72 2.16
N ALA A 397 4.57 34.38 2.19
CA ALA A 397 5.51 33.52 1.47
C ALA A 397 5.46 33.79 -0.05
N ASN A 398 4.26 33.77 -0.64
CA ASN A 398 4.05 34.07 -2.07
C ASN A 398 4.55 35.47 -2.44
N LEU A 399 4.28 36.48 -1.60
CA LEU A 399 4.70 37.86 -1.86
C LEU A 399 6.23 38.01 -1.94
N LEU A 400 6.98 37.25 -1.13
CA LEU A 400 8.44 37.28 -1.11
C LEU A 400 9.06 36.48 -2.27
N THR A 401 8.41 35.39 -2.70
CA THR A 401 8.98 34.45 -3.68
C THR A 401 8.63 34.79 -5.13
N GLU A 402 7.44 35.36 -5.37
CA GLU A 402 6.92 35.57 -6.73
C GLU A 402 7.76 36.53 -7.59
N PRO A 403 8.41 37.59 -7.05
CA PRO A 403 9.36 38.41 -7.83
C PRO A 403 10.62 37.65 -8.27
N LEU A 404 11.02 36.62 -7.52
CA LEU A 404 12.23 35.84 -7.78
C LEU A 404 12.00 34.80 -8.88
N ALA A 405 10.80 34.22 -8.94
CA ALA A 405 10.48 33.14 -9.88
C ALA A 405 10.73 33.49 -11.36
N PRO A 406 10.30 34.65 -11.91
CA PRO A 406 10.63 35.03 -13.29
C PRO A 406 12.12 35.12 -13.57
N VAL A 407 12.93 35.55 -12.60
CA VAL A 407 14.40 35.64 -12.73
C VAL A 407 15.00 34.24 -12.86
N VAL A 408 14.57 33.32 -12.00
CA VAL A 408 14.96 31.90 -12.05
C VAL A 408 14.57 31.30 -13.40
N THR A 409 13.33 31.50 -13.84
CA THR A 409 12.82 30.94 -15.11
C THR A 409 13.60 31.45 -16.32
N VAL A 410 13.86 32.76 -16.41
CA VAL A 410 14.58 33.34 -17.56
C VAL A 410 16.03 32.88 -17.61
N LEU A 411 16.74 32.98 -16.49
CA LEU A 411 18.16 32.59 -16.43
C LEU A 411 18.34 31.07 -16.55
N GLY A 412 17.46 30.29 -15.94
CA GLY A 412 17.44 28.84 -16.05
C GLY A 412 17.13 28.36 -17.46
N LEU A 413 16.15 28.97 -18.14
CA LEU A 413 15.87 28.66 -19.55
C LEU A 413 17.05 29.04 -20.45
N ALA A 414 17.70 30.19 -20.20
CA ALA A 414 18.91 30.59 -20.92
C ALA A 414 20.04 29.57 -20.71
N ALA A 415 20.34 29.21 -19.47
CA ALA A 415 21.32 28.18 -19.11
C ALA A 415 21.02 26.85 -19.81
N CYS A 416 19.75 26.41 -19.77
CA CYS A 416 19.28 25.20 -20.43
C CYS A 416 19.55 25.21 -21.94
N THR A 417 19.22 26.31 -22.63
CA THR A 417 19.48 26.43 -24.08
C THR A 417 20.96 26.50 -24.45
N VAL A 418 21.81 27.05 -23.57
CA VAL A 418 23.25 27.20 -23.79
C VAL A 418 24.01 25.91 -23.45
N ALA A 419 23.50 25.10 -22.52
CA ALA A 419 24.20 23.94 -21.96
C ALA A 419 24.77 22.96 -23.00
N PRO A 420 24.06 22.56 -24.07
CA PRO A 420 24.60 21.62 -25.05
C PRO A 420 25.80 22.16 -25.84
N ALA A 421 25.87 23.48 -26.06
CA ALA A 421 26.89 24.10 -26.90
C ALA A 421 28.05 24.69 -26.09
N TRP A 422 27.77 25.23 -24.90
CA TRP A 422 28.77 25.86 -24.04
C TRP A 422 28.48 25.61 -22.55
N PRO A 423 28.84 24.41 -22.04
CA PRO A 423 28.53 24.01 -20.66
C PRO A 423 29.06 24.97 -19.59
N ALA A 424 30.25 25.55 -19.79
CA ALA A 424 30.84 26.49 -18.84
C ALA A 424 30.03 27.80 -18.71
N ALA A 425 29.55 28.36 -19.82
CA ALA A 425 28.68 29.54 -19.76
C ALA A 425 27.31 29.20 -19.16
N ALA A 426 26.77 28.02 -19.48
CA ALA A 426 25.55 27.53 -18.85
C ALA A 426 25.71 27.37 -17.33
N ALA A 427 26.86 26.89 -16.84
CA ALA A 427 27.15 26.75 -15.42
C ALA A 427 27.17 28.11 -14.71
N VAL A 428 27.74 29.14 -15.33
CA VAL A 428 27.71 30.51 -14.79
C VAL A 428 26.26 31.03 -14.72
N LEU A 429 25.48 30.87 -15.79
CA LEU A 429 24.07 31.28 -15.82
C LEU A 429 23.25 30.53 -14.76
N ALA A 430 23.47 29.21 -14.63
CA ALA A 430 22.83 28.37 -13.63
C ALA A 430 23.22 28.77 -12.20
N GLY A 431 24.49 29.10 -11.95
CA GLY A 431 24.95 29.61 -10.66
C GLY A 431 24.32 30.95 -10.27
N VAL A 432 24.10 31.86 -11.23
CA VAL A 432 23.36 33.10 -10.98
C VAL A 432 21.88 32.82 -10.74
N ALA A 433 21.28 31.89 -11.49
CA ALA A 433 19.87 31.49 -11.33
C ALA A 433 19.61 30.73 -10.02
N TRP A 434 20.64 30.05 -9.50
CA TRP A 434 20.58 29.30 -8.24
C TRP A 434 20.32 30.18 -7.04
N ALA A 435 20.94 31.37 -6.95
CA ALA A 435 20.77 32.26 -5.80
C ALA A 435 19.30 32.64 -5.51
N PRO A 436 18.49 33.11 -6.48
CA PRO A 436 17.07 33.35 -6.24
C PRO A 436 16.28 32.06 -6.01
N ALA A 437 16.66 30.92 -6.60
CA ALA A 437 16.00 29.63 -6.33
C ALA A 437 16.24 29.16 -4.89
N ALA A 438 17.47 29.27 -4.38
CA ALA A 438 17.83 28.99 -3.00
C ALA A 438 17.12 29.93 -2.03
N ALA A 439 16.94 31.21 -2.39
CA ALA A 439 16.15 32.15 -1.58
C ALA A 439 14.67 31.74 -1.49
N ILE A 440 14.07 31.23 -2.57
CA ILE A 440 12.70 30.68 -2.53
C ILE A 440 12.64 29.49 -1.57
N ALA A 441 13.60 28.56 -1.63
CA ALA A 441 13.68 27.43 -0.71
C ALA A 441 13.80 27.89 0.75
N TRP A 442 14.66 28.86 1.01
CA TRP A 442 14.85 29.43 2.34
C TRP A 442 13.58 30.07 2.89
N VAL A 443 12.83 30.81 2.06
CA VAL A 443 11.53 31.37 2.46
C VAL A 443 10.54 30.25 2.80
N ALA A 444 10.47 29.20 1.99
CA ALA A 444 9.57 28.06 2.24
C ALA A 444 9.89 27.37 3.58
N HIS A 445 11.16 27.01 3.81
CA HIS A 445 11.61 26.39 5.06
C HIS A 445 11.39 27.29 6.28
N THR A 446 11.69 28.58 6.15
CA THR A 446 11.47 29.55 7.24
C THR A 446 9.99 29.70 7.56
N ALA A 447 9.13 29.81 6.53
CA ALA A 447 7.68 29.92 6.71
C ALA A 447 7.08 28.65 7.33
N ALA A 448 7.58 27.47 6.94
CA ALA A 448 7.15 26.18 7.49
C ALA A 448 7.59 25.98 8.95
N ALA A 449 8.73 26.56 9.35
CA ALA A 449 9.24 26.49 10.72
C ALA A 449 8.57 27.47 11.69
N LEU A 450 7.76 28.42 11.21
CA LEU A 450 7.06 29.37 12.07
C LEU A 450 5.93 28.69 12.85
N PRO A 451 5.62 29.17 14.09
CA PRO A 451 4.55 28.60 14.88
C PRO A 451 3.21 28.73 14.16
N ALA A 452 2.41 27.66 14.18
CA ALA A 452 1.13 27.58 13.49
C ALA A 452 1.21 27.83 11.97
N ALA A 453 2.32 27.43 11.32
CA ALA A 453 2.48 27.57 9.86
C ALA A 453 1.36 26.92 9.04
N SER A 454 0.83 25.81 9.55
CA SER A 454 -0.42 25.22 9.13
C SER A 454 -1.31 24.98 10.34
N ILE A 455 -2.58 25.30 10.22
CA ILE A 455 -3.58 25.03 11.26
C ILE A 455 -4.49 23.91 10.76
N GLY A 456 -4.73 22.90 11.59
CA GLY A 456 -5.64 21.80 11.26
C GLY A 456 -7.04 22.31 10.93
N TRP A 457 -7.62 21.75 9.87
CA TRP A 457 -8.97 22.04 9.39
C TRP A 457 -9.81 20.75 9.38
N PRO A 458 -11.14 20.79 9.55
CA PRO A 458 -11.95 19.59 9.49
C PRO A 458 -11.80 18.89 8.13
N ALA A 459 -11.64 17.57 8.14
CA ALA A 459 -11.60 16.78 6.91
C ALA A 459 -13.00 16.49 6.36
N GLY A 460 -13.08 16.01 5.12
CA GLY A 460 -14.32 15.57 4.49
C GLY A 460 -15.30 16.70 4.12
N GLY A 461 -16.56 16.33 3.88
CA GLY A 461 -17.59 17.24 3.35
C GLY A 461 -17.86 18.46 4.23
N THR A 462 -17.86 18.31 5.55
CA THR A 462 -18.06 19.42 6.50
C THR A 462 -16.93 20.45 6.41
N GLY A 463 -15.69 19.98 6.29
CA GLY A 463 -14.51 20.82 6.04
C GLY A 463 -14.61 21.61 4.74
N ILE A 464 -15.02 20.94 3.65
CA ILE A 464 -15.21 21.59 2.35
C ILE A 464 -16.29 22.67 2.43
N VAL A 465 -17.46 22.37 3.01
CA VAL A 465 -18.54 23.36 3.14
C VAL A 465 -18.10 24.55 3.99
N ALA A 466 -17.44 24.33 5.12
CA ALA A 466 -16.93 25.40 5.97
C ALA A 466 -15.95 26.31 5.20
N ALA A 467 -15.05 25.72 4.40
CA ALA A 467 -14.11 26.50 3.59
C ALA A 467 -14.78 27.26 2.44
N VAL A 468 -15.79 26.67 1.79
CA VAL A 468 -16.63 27.37 0.81
C VAL A 468 -17.33 28.57 1.46
N VAL A 469 -17.82 28.44 2.70
CA VAL A 469 -18.44 29.55 3.43
C VAL A 469 -17.43 30.65 3.73
N VAL A 470 -16.24 30.32 4.22
CA VAL A 470 -15.17 31.30 4.50
C VAL A 470 -14.73 32.00 3.20
N SER A 471 -14.38 31.24 2.16
CA SER A 471 -13.99 31.78 0.85
C SER A 471 -15.09 32.62 0.21
N GLY A 472 -16.35 32.16 0.31
CA GLY A 472 -17.53 32.87 -0.16
C GLY A 472 -17.79 34.16 0.60
N ALA A 473 -17.54 34.17 1.91
CA ALA A 473 -17.61 35.38 2.74
C ALA A 473 -16.51 36.40 2.35
N VAL A 474 -15.28 35.95 2.12
CA VAL A 474 -14.20 36.83 1.62
C VAL A 474 -14.58 37.42 0.25
N ALA A 475 -15.01 36.59 -0.69
CA ALA A 475 -15.46 37.03 -2.01
C ALA A 475 -16.66 38.00 -1.92
N GLY A 476 -17.66 37.67 -1.09
CA GLY A 476 -18.85 38.49 -0.86
C GLY A 476 -18.51 39.84 -0.23
N ALA A 477 -17.61 39.88 0.75
CA ALA A 477 -17.17 41.12 1.38
C ALA A 477 -16.47 42.06 0.39
N VAL A 478 -15.74 41.51 -0.58
CA VAL A 478 -15.08 42.28 -1.64
C VAL A 478 -16.10 42.82 -2.66
N LEU A 479 -17.08 42.00 -3.05
CA LEU A 479 -18.01 42.31 -4.16
C LEU A 479 -19.27 43.07 -3.73
N VAL A 480 -19.68 43.01 -2.46
CA VAL A 480 -20.92 43.62 -1.96
C VAL A 480 -20.71 45.07 -1.52
N ARG A 481 -21.81 45.84 -1.48
CA ARG A 481 -21.87 47.22 -0.95
C ARG A 481 -21.32 47.32 0.48
N GLU A 482 -20.72 48.48 0.79
CA GLU A 482 -20.00 48.73 2.04
C GLU A 482 -20.77 48.35 3.32
N ARG A 483 -22.09 48.58 3.35
CA ARG A 483 -22.95 48.29 4.52
C ARG A 483 -23.08 46.79 4.87
N LEU A 484 -22.91 45.90 3.89
CA LEU A 484 -23.05 44.45 4.09
C LEU A 484 -21.69 43.75 4.23
N ARG A 485 -20.57 44.48 4.14
CA ARG A 485 -19.22 43.88 4.22
C ARG A 485 -18.93 43.29 5.59
N VAL A 486 -19.19 44.06 6.65
CA VAL A 486 -18.95 43.65 8.03
C VAL A 486 -19.72 42.38 8.42
N PRO A 487 -21.06 42.27 8.19
CA PRO A 487 -21.78 41.05 8.55
C PRO A 487 -21.31 39.84 7.73
N VAL A 488 -20.98 40.01 6.45
CA VAL A 488 -20.46 38.91 5.61
C VAL A 488 -19.08 38.46 6.11
N LEU A 489 -18.17 39.39 6.43
CA LEU A 489 -16.87 39.05 7.03
C LEU A 489 -17.04 38.37 8.39
N LEU A 490 -17.99 38.80 9.22
CA LEU A 490 -18.26 38.18 10.51
C LEU A 490 -18.67 36.71 10.33
N VAL A 491 -19.54 36.40 9.36
CA VAL A 491 -19.88 35.01 9.02
C VAL A 491 -18.63 34.21 8.64
N GLY A 492 -17.76 34.78 7.81
CA GLY A 492 -16.49 34.15 7.44
C GLY A 492 -15.56 33.92 8.63
N VAL A 493 -15.42 34.91 9.52
CA VAL A 493 -14.58 34.82 10.72
C VAL A 493 -15.14 33.78 11.70
N VAL A 494 -16.46 33.74 11.91
CA VAL A 494 -17.10 32.74 12.77
C VAL A 494 -16.95 31.35 12.17
N ALA A 495 -17.15 31.17 10.87
CA ALA A 495 -16.94 29.89 10.20
C ALA A 495 -15.47 29.44 10.28
N LEU A 496 -14.51 30.36 10.13
CA LEU A 496 -13.08 30.09 10.30
C LEU A 496 -12.78 29.68 11.75
N ALA A 497 -13.28 30.42 12.74
CA ALA A 497 -13.07 30.13 14.16
C ALA A 497 -13.70 28.80 14.58
N LEU A 498 -14.90 28.48 14.08
CA LEU A 498 -15.56 27.19 14.31
C LEU A 498 -14.82 26.05 13.63
N GLY A 499 -14.35 26.23 12.39
CA GLY A 499 -13.58 25.22 11.67
C GLY A 499 -12.24 24.93 12.35
N VAL A 500 -11.48 25.97 12.70
CA VAL A 500 -10.24 25.82 13.48
C VAL A 500 -10.53 25.21 14.85
N GLY A 501 -11.56 25.72 15.56
CA GLY A 501 -11.94 25.23 16.89
C GLY A 501 -12.35 23.76 16.90
N ALA A 502 -13.04 23.30 15.86
CA ALA A 502 -13.47 21.90 15.71
C ALA A 502 -12.30 20.90 15.63
N VAL A 503 -11.09 21.38 15.31
CA VAL A 503 -9.88 20.54 15.27
C VAL A 503 -8.93 20.86 16.42
N ALA A 504 -8.69 22.14 16.68
CA ALA A 504 -7.77 22.59 17.71
C ALA A 504 -8.26 22.22 19.13
N VAL A 505 -9.56 22.34 19.41
CA VAL A 505 -10.10 22.05 20.74
C VAL A 505 -10.02 20.56 21.07
N PRO A 506 -10.48 19.61 20.23
CA PRO A 506 -10.30 18.19 20.51
C PRO A 506 -8.84 17.79 20.66
N ARG A 507 -7.94 18.31 19.81
CA ARG A 507 -6.50 18.03 19.92
C ARG A 507 -5.90 18.55 21.21
N ALA A 508 -6.25 19.76 21.63
CA ALA A 508 -5.80 20.31 22.90
C ALA A 508 -6.31 19.49 24.09
N VAL A 509 -7.59 19.11 24.08
CA VAL A 509 -8.19 18.24 25.10
C VAL A 509 -7.48 16.90 25.16
N LEU A 510 -7.26 16.26 24.01
CA LEU A 510 -6.56 14.98 23.90
C LEU A 510 -5.14 15.07 24.46
N ARG A 511 -4.34 16.07 24.04
CA ARG A 511 -3.00 16.30 24.59
C ARG A 511 -2.99 16.49 26.10
N THR A 512 -3.94 17.26 26.63
CA THR A 512 -4.04 17.46 28.10
C THR A 512 -4.49 16.21 28.86
N SER A 513 -5.08 15.23 28.17
CA SER A 513 -5.48 13.96 28.78
C SER A 513 -4.35 12.94 28.88
N VAL A 514 -3.28 13.10 28.09
CA VAL A 514 -2.10 12.22 28.13
C VAL A 514 -1.37 12.37 29.49
N PRO A 515 -1.04 11.27 30.18
CA PRO A 515 -0.25 11.34 31.41
C PRO A 515 1.13 11.96 31.17
N ALA A 516 1.46 13.06 31.86
CA ALA A 516 2.75 13.73 31.72
C ALA A 516 3.94 12.84 32.16
N ASP A 517 3.69 11.86 33.03
CA ASP A 517 4.63 10.87 33.57
C ASP A 517 4.75 9.60 32.70
N TRP A 518 4.36 9.66 31.43
CA TRP A 518 4.48 8.51 30.53
C TRP A 518 5.92 8.01 30.37
N SER A 519 6.06 6.69 30.20
CA SER A 519 7.34 6.00 30.04
C SER A 519 7.42 5.15 28.77
N VAL A 520 6.31 4.56 28.33
CA VAL A 520 6.23 3.80 27.08
C VAL A 520 5.00 4.25 26.30
N ALA A 521 5.12 4.48 25.00
CA ALA A 521 3.98 4.75 24.13
C ALA A 521 4.08 3.94 22.84
N MET A 522 3.02 3.22 22.47
CA MET A 522 2.85 2.61 21.16
C MET A 522 2.05 3.59 20.30
N CYS A 523 2.68 4.16 19.29
CA CYS A 523 2.05 5.09 18.36
C CYS A 523 1.13 4.34 17.39
N ASP A 524 -0.06 4.88 17.11
CA ASP A 524 -0.83 4.46 15.94
C ASP A 524 -0.15 5.03 14.68
N VAL A 525 0.57 4.16 13.97
CA VAL A 525 1.24 4.46 12.71
C VAL A 525 0.61 3.69 11.54
N GLY A 526 -0.65 3.26 11.67
CA GLY A 526 -1.28 2.38 10.70
C GLY A 526 -0.72 0.96 10.78
N GLN A 527 -0.33 0.37 9.64
CA GLN A 527 0.30 -0.95 9.63
C GLN A 527 1.79 -0.85 9.94
N GLY A 528 2.15 -1.15 11.19
CA GLY A 528 3.54 -1.20 11.60
C GLY A 528 3.74 -0.94 13.09
N ASP A 529 5.01 -0.76 13.46
CA ASP A 529 5.39 -0.46 14.83
C ASP A 529 6.16 0.86 14.93
N ALA A 530 5.80 1.63 15.96
CA ALA A 530 6.57 2.76 16.43
C ALA A 530 6.37 2.88 17.94
N VAL A 531 7.41 2.55 18.71
CA VAL A 531 7.36 2.54 20.17
C VAL A 531 8.31 3.55 20.78
N LEU A 532 7.76 4.53 21.50
CA LEU A 532 8.53 5.50 22.26
C LEU A 532 8.80 4.98 23.66
N VAL A 533 10.04 5.15 24.13
CA VAL A 533 10.50 4.71 25.45
C VAL A 533 11.33 5.81 26.09
N ARG A 534 11.03 6.15 27.34
CA ARG A 534 11.82 7.11 28.13
C ARG A 534 11.74 6.83 29.62
N ALA A 535 12.74 7.31 30.36
CA ALA A 535 12.54 7.61 31.77
C ALA A 535 11.65 8.87 31.90
N PRO A 536 10.91 9.04 33.01
CA PRO A 536 10.27 10.32 33.34
C PRO A 536 11.28 11.48 33.24
N ASP A 537 10.94 12.50 32.46
CA ASP A 537 11.79 13.68 32.17
C ASP A 537 13.16 13.37 31.53
N GLY A 538 13.35 12.16 31.01
CA GLY A 538 14.60 11.69 30.40
C GLY A 538 14.65 11.78 28.87
N PRO A 539 15.82 11.49 28.26
CA PRO A 539 15.95 11.34 26.82
C PRO A 539 15.01 10.26 26.27
N ILE A 540 14.52 10.47 25.05
CA ILE A 540 13.50 9.62 24.43
C ILE A 540 14.16 8.74 23.37
N ALA A 541 13.82 7.44 23.40
CA ALA A 541 14.10 6.50 22.33
C ALA A 541 12.85 6.20 21.52
N LEU A 542 13.02 6.02 20.20
CA LEU A 542 12.01 5.50 19.30
C LEU A 542 12.49 4.15 18.77
N VAL A 543 11.65 3.12 18.87
CA VAL A 543 11.87 1.78 18.32
C VAL A 543 10.93 1.60 17.14
N ASP A 544 11.49 1.50 15.94
CA ASP A 544 10.82 1.52 14.65
C ASP A 544 10.00 2.79 14.39
N THR A 545 9.60 2.98 13.13
CA THR A 545 8.96 4.21 12.64
C THR A 545 7.56 3.97 12.07
N GLY A 546 7.18 2.73 11.74
CA GLY A 546 5.97 2.47 10.97
C GLY A 546 6.15 2.74 9.47
N ASP A 547 5.04 2.73 8.73
CA ASP A 547 5.00 3.07 7.30
C ASP A 547 4.30 4.40 6.96
N ASP A 548 3.62 5.02 7.94
CA ASP A 548 2.84 6.26 7.77
C ASP A 548 3.50 7.47 8.47
N GLN A 549 4.14 8.33 7.66
CA GLN A 549 4.82 9.54 8.14
C GLN A 549 3.89 10.54 8.85
N PRO A 550 2.74 10.96 8.28
CA PRO A 550 1.78 11.82 8.96
C PRO A 550 1.33 11.29 10.33
N ARG A 551 1.04 9.99 10.44
CA ARG A 551 0.61 9.38 11.71
C ARG A 551 1.71 9.37 12.76
N LEU A 552 2.95 9.03 12.37
CA LEU A 552 4.09 9.11 13.28
C LEU A 552 4.29 10.53 13.82
N LEU A 553 4.27 11.54 12.94
CA LEU A 553 4.38 12.94 13.36
C LEU A 553 3.23 13.37 14.28
N ALA A 554 2.01 12.91 14.02
CA ALA A 554 0.86 13.18 14.89
C ALA A 554 1.04 12.57 16.29
N CYS A 555 1.59 11.36 16.41
CA CYS A 555 1.92 10.75 17.69
C CYS A 555 3.00 11.52 18.45
N LEU A 556 4.08 11.92 17.76
CA LEU A 556 5.16 12.71 18.36
C LEU A 556 4.65 14.06 18.86
N ASP A 557 3.80 14.72 18.08
CA ASP A 557 3.15 15.99 18.41
C ASP A 557 2.14 15.86 19.57
N LEU A 558 1.39 14.74 19.63
CA LEU A 558 0.52 14.39 20.76
C LEU A 558 1.31 14.25 22.07
N LEU A 559 2.49 13.63 22.01
CA LEU A 559 3.35 13.35 23.15
C LEU A 559 4.37 14.46 23.47
N GLY A 560 4.44 15.50 22.63
CA GLY A 560 5.38 16.62 22.78
C GLY A 560 6.84 16.23 22.58
N VAL A 561 7.12 15.39 21.58
CA VAL A 561 8.45 14.85 21.27
C VAL A 561 9.06 15.58 20.07
N ASP A 562 10.02 16.46 20.34
CA ASP A 562 10.70 17.25 19.31
C ASP A 562 12.11 16.73 18.96
N ARG A 563 12.64 15.79 19.75
CA ARG A 563 13.99 15.23 19.57
C ARG A 563 14.08 13.79 20.07
N LEU A 564 14.84 12.97 19.33
CA LEU A 564 15.08 11.56 19.64
C LEU A 564 16.55 11.33 19.95
N ALA A 565 16.85 10.94 21.20
CA ALA A 565 18.21 10.64 21.61
C ALA A 565 18.71 9.31 21.03
N LEU A 566 17.79 8.37 20.79
CA LEU A 566 18.06 7.06 20.23
C LEU A 566 16.93 6.65 19.28
N LEU A 567 17.27 6.27 18.05
CA LEU A 567 16.39 5.51 17.16
C LEU A 567 16.90 4.07 17.10
N VAL A 568 16.02 3.09 17.20
CA VAL A 568 16.37 1.68 16.95
C VAL A 568 15.47 1.16 15.85
N LEU A 569 16.06 0.82 14.70
CA LEU A 569 15.37 0.14 13.61
C LEU A 569 15.62 -1.36 13.75
N THR A 570 14.58 -2.11 14.09
CA THR A 570 14.69 -3.53 14.42
C THR A 570 15.07 -4.35 13.20
N HIS A 571 14.49 -4.04 12.04
CA HIS A 571 14.80 -4.57 10.71
C HIS A 571 14.31 -3.60 9.63
N PHE A 572 14.48 -3.94 8.35
CA PHE A 572 14.32 -3.00 7.23
C PHE A 572 13.03 -3.17 6.42
N ASP A 573 12.01 -3.81 6.99
CA ASP A 573 10.72 -3.91 6.31
C ASP A 573 9.91 -2.62 6.46
N ARG A 574 9.01 -2.42 5.51
CA ARG A 574 8.39 -1.11 5.24
C ARG A 574 7.58 -0.60 6.43
N ASP A 575 6.91 -1.50 7.13
CA ASP A 575 6.15 -1.32 8.36
C ASP A 575 7.01 -1.01 9.60
N HIS A 576 8.34 -1.00 9.45
CA HIS A 576 9.28 -0.59 10.50
C HIS A 576 10.13 0.62 10.12
N VAL A 577 10.49 0.79 8.83
CA VAL A 577 11.37 1.90 8.37
C VAL A 577 10.71 2.88 7.40
N GLY A 578 9.45 2.66 7.00
CA GLY A 578 8.78 3.42 5.95
C GLY A 578 8.55 4.89 6.30
N ALA A 579 8.38 5.21 7.58
CA ALA A 579 8.20 6.57 8.07
C ALA A 579 9.49 7.27 8.52
N LEU A 580 10.66 6.63 8.33
CA LEU A 580 11.96 7.19 8.69
C LEU A 580 12.22 8.63 8.18
N PRO A 581 11.86 9.00 6.93
CA PRO A 581 12.12 10.36 6.43
C PRO A 581 11.53 11.47 7.32
N ALA A 582 10.44 11.18 8.04
CA ALA A 582 9.80 12.14 8.94
C ALA A 582 10.60 12.46 10.20
N VAL A 583 11.46 11.54 10.65
CA VAL A 583 12.19 11.66 11.93
C VAL A 583 13.70 11.67 11.78
N ALA A 584 14.24 11.39 10.59
CA ALA A 584 15.69 11.27 10.38
C ALA A 584 16.48 12.50 10.88
N GLY A 585 15.95 13.71 10.69
CA GLY A 585 16.57 14.97 11.17
C GLY A 585 16.42 15.24 12.67
N LEU A 586 15.64 14.44 13.41
CA LEU A 586 15.39 14.58 14.85
C LEU A 586 16.28 13.65 15.70
N VAL A 587 17.07 12.77 15.05
CA VAL A 587 17.76 11.64 15.68
C VAL A 587 19.22 11.93 15.97
N ASP A 588 19.65 11.81 17.22
CA ASP A 588 21.05 11.98 17.61
C ASP A 588 21.91 10.73 17.33
N ARG A 589 21.35 9.54 17.62
CA ARG A 589 22.00 8.23 17.44
C ARG A 589 20.99 7.25 16.90
N ALA A 590 21.35 6.52 15.86
CA ALA A 590 20.55 5.42 15.32
C ALA A 590 21.27 4.09 15.51
N LEU A 591 20.53 3.07 15.92
CA LEU A 591 20.96 1.69 15.93
C LEU A 591 20.11 0.91 14.95
N VAL A 592 20.74 0.12 14.09
CA VAL A 592 20.03 -0.66 13.08
C VAL A 592 20.30 -2.14 13.26
N GLY A 593 19.32 -2.97 12.93
CA GLY A 593 19.52 -4.41 12.77
C GLY A 593 20.49 -4.77 11.63
N PRO A 594 20.79 -6.05 11.44
CA PRO A 594 21.66 -6.51 10.36
C PRO A 594 21.13 -6.12 8.97
N VAL A 595 22.01 -5.58 8.12
CA VAL A 595 21.71 -5.15 6.75
C VAL A 595 21.80 -6.38 5.82
N GLY A 596 20.70 -6.74 5.16
CA GLY A 596 20.63 -7.93 4.30
C GLY A 596 20.58 -7.62 2.80
N ARG A 597 19.99 -6.48 2.41
CA ARG A 597 19.77 -6.06 1.01
C ARG A 597 20.56 -4.79 0.68
N ALA A 598 20.79 -4.55 -0.62
CA ALA A 598 21.39 -3.30 -1.09
C ALA A 598 20.51 -2.07 -0.79
N GLU A 599 19.19 -2.25 -0.74
CA GLU A 599 18.21 -1.20 -0.41
C GLU A 599 18.29 -0.80 1.07
N ASP A 600 18.48 -1.77 1.98
CA ASP A 600 18.66 -1.54 3.42
C ASP A 600 19.87 -0.62 3.70
N ALA A 601 20.93 -0.73 2.88
CA ALA A 601 22.10 0.13 3.00
C ALA A 601 21.79 1.61 2.68
N ARG A 602 20.77 1.89 1.85
CA ARG A 602 20.34 3.26 1.54
C ARG A 602 19.72 3.92 2.78
N VAL A 603 18.91 3.19 3.53
CA VAL A 603 18.29 3.64 4.80
C VAL A 603 19.37 4.08 5.81
N VAL A 604 20.44 3.29 5.93
CA VAL A 604 21.60 3.61 6.79
C VAL A 604 22.30 4.89 6.33
N GLU A 605 22.46 5.06 5.02
CA GLU A 605 23.12 6.24 4.47
C GLU A 605 22.26 7.51 4.60
N ASP A 606 20.95 7.39 4.43
CA ASP A 606 20.01 8.50 4.62
C ASP A 606 20.06 9.03 6.06
N LEU A 607 20.13 8.14 7.05
CA LEU A 607 20.34 8.51 8.46
C LEU A 607 21.67 9.25 8.70
N ARG A 608 22.77 8.79 8.06
CA ARG A 608 24.07 9.47 8.16
C ARG A 608 24.03 10.85 7.52
N ARG A 609 23.39 10.98 6.35
CA ARG A 609 23.21 12.27 5.66
C ARG A 609 22.36 13.24 6.47
N ALA A 610 21.38 12.74 7.22
CA ALA A 610 20.59 13.52 8.16
C ALA A 610 21.36 13.94 9.43
N GLY A 611 22.59 13.45 9.64
CA GLY A 611 23.47 13.83 10.75
C GLY A 611 23.46 12.86 11.94
N ALA A 612 22.73 11.75 11.87
CA ALA A 612 22.66 10.77 12.95
C ALA A 612 23.93 9.92 13.04
N ARG A 613 24.36 9.60 14.27
CA ARG A 613 25.42 8.60 14.49
C ARG A 613 24.84 7.20 14.37
N VAL A 614 25.12 6.50 13.28
CA VAL A 614 24.56 5.17 13.00
C VAL A 614 25.52 4.05 13.41
N GLY A 615 25.01 3.07 14.16
CA GLY A 615 25.71 1.82 14.49
C GLY A 615 24.80 0.60 14.34
N THR A 616 25.38 -0.60 14.35
CA THR A 616 24.61 -1.85 14.35
C THR A 616 24.27 -2.24 15.80
N ALA A 617 23.06 -2.73 16.04
CA ALA A 617 22.66 -3.29 17.34
C ALA A 617 22.79 -4.82 17.35
N ASP A 618 23.35 -5.33 18.43
CA ASP A 618 23.47 -6.74 18.78
C ASP A 618 23.41 -6.93 20.30
N ASP A 619 23.57 -8.17 20.77
CA ASP A 619 23.56 -8.53 22.19
C ASP A 619 24.67 -7.89 23.06
N THR A 620 25.64 -7.20 22.45
CA THR A 620 26.68 -6.42 23.14
C THR A 620 26.32 -4.95 23.30
N THR A 621 25.24 -4.51 22.66
CA THR A 621 24.86 -3.10 22.59
C THR A 621 23.95 -2.70 23.75
N GLY A 622 24.30 -1.64 24.47
CA GLY A 622 23.49 -1.11 25.58
C GLY A 622 23.81 0.33 25.94
N GLY A 623 23.02 0.89 26.87
CA GLY A 623 23.19 2.25 27.35
C GLY A 623 22.12 2.66 28.37
N THR A 624 21.95 3.96 28.56
CA THR A 624 20.93 4.54 29.45
C THR A 624 20.14 5.65 28.74
N LEU A 625 18.88 5.78 29.12
CA LEU A 625 17.97 6.89 28.82
C LEU A 625 17.64 7.57 30.16
N GLY A 626 18.58 8.38 30.66
CA GLY A 626 18.48 8.92 32.02
C GLY A 626 18.58 7.80 33.07
N ALA A 627 17.54 7.66 33.89
CA ALA A 627 17.47 6.62 34.92
C ALA A 627 17.00 5.24 34.40
N LEU A 628 16.67 5.12 33.12
CA LEU A 628 16.25 3.86 32.49
C LEU A 628 17.44 3.22 31.77
N GLY A 629 17.88 2.05 32.22
CA GLY A 629 18.89 1.27 31.49
C GLY A 629 18.25 0.53 30.32
N TRP A 630 18.94 0.45 29.19
CA TRP A 630 18.49 -0.33 28.03
C TRP A 630 19.62 -1.19 27.47
N ARG A 631 19.26 -2.35 26.91
CA ARG A 631 20.19 -3.29 26.29
C ARG A 631 19.51 -4.06 25.18
N ALA A 632 20.17 -4.17 24.04
CA ALA A 632 19.80 -5.12 23.00
C ALA A 632 20.23 -6.52 23.45
N VAL A 633 19.32 -7.49 23.34
CA VAL A 633 19.54 -8.89 23.74
C VAL A 633 19.47 -9.85 22.55
N TRP A 634 19.14 -9.30 21.39
CA TRP A 634 19.06 -9.99 20.10
C TRP A 634 19.28 -8.96 18.98
N PRO A 635 19.88 -9.32 17.84
CA PRO A 635 20.47 -10.63 17.54
C PRO A 635 21.82 -10.86 18.26
N PRO A 636 22.31 -12.11 18.35
CA PRO A 636 23.63 -12.38 18.90
C PRO A 636 24.73 -11.70 18.07
N SER A 637 25.76 -11.19 18.73
CA SER A 637 26.91 -10.57 18.08
C SER A 637 27.57 -11.53 17.07
N GLY A 638 27.85 -11.02 15.87
CA GLY A 638 28.39 -11.80 14.76
C GLY A 638 27.38 -12.67 14.02
N SER A 639 26.08 -12.58 14.30
CA SER A 639 25.06 -13.21 13.46
C SER A 639 25.01 -12.55 12.07
N GLY A 640 24.95 -13.36 11.01
CA GLY A 640 24.70 -12.89 9.63
C GLY A 640 23.23 -12.99 9.21
N GLU A 641 22.33 -13.34 10.13
CA GLU A 641 20.89 -13.40 9.89
C GLU A 641 20.35 -11.96 9.73
N ALA A 642 19.46 -11.73 8.77
CA ALA A 642 18.79 -10.44 8.52
C ALA A 642 17.27 -10.67 8.39
N GLY A 643 16.48 -9.59 8.39
CA GLY A 643 15.01 -9.67 8.37
C GLY A 643 14.42 -9.99 9.75
N ASN A 644 13.20 -10.52 9.78
CA ASN A 644 12.37 -10.61 10.99
C ASN A 644 13.00 -11.46 12.09
N ASP A 645 13.66 -12.58 11.76
CA ASP A 645 14.33 -13.43 12.74
C ASP A 645 15.61 -12.80 13.34
N ALA A 646 16.07 -11.70 12.75
CA ALA A 646 17.17 -10.87 13.25
C ALA A 646 16.69 -9.53 13.84
N SER A 647 15.38 -9.34 14.02
CA SER A 647 14.83 -8.12 14.62
C SER A 647 15.51 -7.81 15.95
N VAL A 648 16.00 -6.57 16.10
CA VAL A 648 16.63 -6.14 17.35
C VAL A 648 15.63 -6.24 18.50
N VAL A 649 15.95 -7.03 19.53
CA VAL A 649 15.14 -7.10 20.75
C VAL A 649 15.76 -6.22 21.82
N LEU A 650 14.99 -5.27 22.31
CA LEU A 650 15.41 -4.36 23.37
C LEU A 650 14.77 -4.74 24.70
N THR A 651 15.57 -4.65 25.76
CA THR A 651 15.10 -4.73 27.14
C THR A 651 15.37 -3.41 27.84
N THR A 652 14.44 -2.94 28.66
CA THR A 652 14.61 -1.77 29.51
C THR A 652 14.37 -2.13 30.96
N ALA A 653 15.21 -1.60 31.83
CA ALA A 653 15.16 -1.85 33.27
C ALA A 653 15.30 -0.53 34.03
N ALA A 654 14.47 -0.35 35.05
CA ALA A 654 14.54 0.81 35.94
C ALA A 654 15.87 0.80 36.71
N GLY A 655 16.61 1.91 36.67
CA GLY A 655 17.81 2.10 37.49
C GLY A 655 17.46 2.26 38.98
N ALA A 656 18.46 2.04 39.84
CA ALA A 656 18.32 2.22 41.28
C ALA A 656 17.85 3.65 41.61
N GLY A 657 16.61 3.80 42.08
CA GLY A 657 16.00 5.09 42.43
C GLY A 657 14.87 5.58 41.51
N CYS A 658 14.58 4.92 40.37
CA CYS A 658 13.47 5.31 39.50
C CYS A 658 12.18 4.54 39.85
N GLY A 659 11.44 5.02 40.86
CA GLY A 659 10.18 4.39 41.31
C GLY A 659 8.99 4.50 40.33
N THR A 660 9.10 5.36 39.32
CA THR A 660 8.06 5.61 38.30
C THR A 660 8.47 5.16 36.89
N CYS A 661 9.64 4.54 36.73
CA CYS A 661 10.04 3.96 35.45
C CYS A 661 9.21 2.71 35.14
N VAL A 662 8.93 2.50 33.85
CA VAL A 662 8.28 1.29 33.33
C VAL A 662 9.34 0.44 32.62
N SER A 663 9.47 -0.81 33.04
CA SER A 663 10.36 -1.79 32.41
C SER A 663 9.67 -2.46 31.21
N GLY A 664 10.43 -2.79 30.17
CA GLY A 664 9.87 -3.23 28.90
C GLY A 664 10.72 -4.27 28.19
N VAL A 665 10.07 -5.14 27.42
CA VAL A 665 10.72 -5.99 26.41
C VAL A 665 10.06 -5.73 25.06
N PHE A 666 10.85 -5.33 24.07
CA PHE A 666 10.38 -4.99 22.74
C PHE A 666 10.86 -6.05 21.75
N LEU A 667 9.95 -6.96 21.35
CA LEU A 667 10.31 -8.20 20.67
C LEU A 667 10.56 -8.07 19.16
N GLY A 668 10.34 -6.89 18.56
CA GLY A 668 10.39 -6.73 17.11
C GLY A 668 9.47 -7.75 16.42
N ASP A 669 9.91 -8.32 15.30
CA ASP A 669 9.10 -9.22 14.47
C ASP A 669 9.56 -10.66 14.49
N LEU A 670 10.29 -11.03 15.56
CA LEU A 670 10.81 -12.38 15.76
C LEU A 670 9.73 -13.44 15.58
N GLY A 671 9.97 -14.41 14.71
CA GLY A 671 9.14 -15.59 14.60
C GLY A 671 9.31 -16.53 15.80
N GLU A 672 8.36 -17.45 15.95
CA GLU A 672 8.29 -18.40 17.07
C GLU A 672 9.62 -19.15 17.34
N ARG A 673 10.38 -19.47 16.29
CA ARG A 673 11.69 -20.14 16.41
C ARG A 673 12.75 -19.24 17.03
N ALA A 674 12.85 -17.98 16.57
CA ALA A 674 13.78 -17.02 17.13
C ALA A 674 13.39 -16.64 18.57
N GLN A 675 12.10 -16.50 18.86
CA GLN A 675 11.58 -16.32 20.23
C GLN A 675 12.02 -17.45 21.18
N ARG A 676 11.95 -18.72 20.74
CA ARG A 676 12.44 -19.86 21.54
C ARG A 676 13.95 -19.84 21.78
N ARG A 677 14.75 -19.37 20.82
CA ARG A 677 16.22 -19.20 20.96
C ARG A 677 16.57 -18.03 21.88
N LEU A 678 15.77 -16.99 21.85
CA LEU A 678 15.90 -15.82 22.70
C LEU A 678 15.53 -16.12 24.16
N ARG A 679 14.51 -16.94 24.41
CA ARG A 679 13.96 -17.20 25.75
C ARG A 679 14.98 -17.53 26.85
N PRO A 680 16.03 -18.35 26.63
CA PRO A 680 17.07 -18.60 27.63
C PRO A 680 17.91 -17.37 28.02
N HIS A 681 17.93 -16.34 27.16
CA HIS A 681 18.71 -15.11 27.35
C HIS A 681 17.88 -13.96 27.98
N LEU A 682 16.58 -14.20 28.22
CA LEU A 682 15.63 -13.24 28.78
C LEU A 682 15.19 -13.63 30.19
N ASP A 683 16.01 -13.37 31.21
CA ASP A 683 15.63 -13.55 32.62
C ASP A 683 15.10 -12.24 33.22
N VAL A 684 13.96 -11.78 32.72
CA VAL A 684 13.33 -10.51 33.13
C VAL A 684 11.80 -10.66 33.25
N HIS A 685 11.22 -9.90 34.17
CA HIS A 685 9.77 -9.77 34.35
C HIS A 685 9.36 -8.32 34.06
N PRO A 686 9.17 -7.95 32.79
CA PRO A 686 8.89 -6.57 32.42
C PRO A 686 7.44 -6.18 32.74
N ASP A 687 7.21 -4.88 32.88
CA ASP A 687 5.86 -4.32 33.01
C ASP A 687 5.10 -4.34 31.68
N VAL A 688 5.84 -4.16 30.59
CA VAL A 688 5.32 -4.05 29.23
C VAL A 688 6.05 -5.02 28.30
N VAL A 689 5.29 -5.70 27.44
CA VAL A 689 5.86 -6.41 26.29
C VAL A 689 5.28 -5.83 25.00
N LYS A 690 6.12 -5.39 24.06
CA LYS A 690 5.68 -5.24 22.66
C LYS A 690 5.61 -6.63 22.07
N VAL A 691 4.41 -7.05 21.71
CA VAL A 691 4.12 -8.39 21.16
C VAL A 691 4.81 -8.52 19.81
N ALA A 692 5.39 -9.68 19.53
CA ALA A 692 6.17 -9.83 18.31
C ALA A 692 5.27 -9.83 17.07
N HIS A 693 5.78 -9.29 15.96
CA HIS A 693 5.18 -9.47 14.63
C HIS A 693 3.70 -9.08 14.57
N HIS A 694 3.39 -7.90 15.11
CA HIS A 694 2.02 -7.34 15.17
C HIS A 694 0.96 -8.29 15.77
N GLY A 695 1.39 -9.30 16.52
CA GLY A 695 0.52 -10.35 17.07
C GLY A 695 0.11 -11.44 16.06
N SER A 696 0.96 -11.74 15.08
CA SER A 696 0.84 -12.90 14.17
C SER A 696 0.68 -14.22 14.91
N ALA A 697 0.37 -15.33 14.22
CA ALA A 697 0.21 -16.64 14.86
C ALA A 697 1.52 -17.28 15.37
N ASP A 698 2.67 -16.75 14.95
CA ASP A 698 4.00 -17.32 15.16
C ASP A 698 4.62 -16.89 16.50
N GLN A 699 3.90 -17.15 17.60
CA GLN A 699 4.29 -16.74 18.96
C GLN A 699 4.69 -17.93 19.83
N ASP A 700 5.78 -17.83 20.59
CA ASP A 700 6.18 -18.86 21.58
C ASP A 700 5.39 -18.67 22.89
N PRO A 701 4.43 -19.55 23.23
CA PRO A 701 3.68 -19.43 24.48
C PRO A 701 4.57 -19.54 25.73
N GLY A 702 5.73 -20.21 25.61
CA GLY A 702 6.68 -20.31 26.70
C GLY A 702 7.33 -18.98 27.07
N LEU A 703 7.69 -18.17 26.06
CA LEU A 703 8.27 -16.85 26.24
C LEU A 703 7.31 -15.91 26.98
N TYR A 704 6.06 -15.79 26.53
CA TYR A 704 5.07 -14.91 27.17
C TYR A 704 4.73 -15.34 28.61
N ARG A 705 4.70 -16.65 28.90
CA ARG A 705 4.56 -17.14 30.29
C ARG A 705 5.77 -16.82 31.16
N GLN A 706 6.98 -16.79 30.60
CA GLN A 706 8.21 -16.44 31.32
C GLN A 706 8.27 -14.94 31.60
N LEU A 707 7.95 -14.11 30.60
CA LEU A 707 7.88 -12.66 30.77
C LEU A 707 6.78 -12.27 31.77
N ALA A 708 5.59 -12.89 31.66
CA ALA A 708 4.42 -12.63 32.50
C ALA A 708 4.09 -11.13 32.63
N ALA A 709 4.28 -10.39 31.54
CA ALA A 709 4.09 -8.95 31.51
C ALA A 709 2.60 -8.59 31.73
N PRO A 710 2.25 -7.67 32.63
CA PRO A 710 0.87 -7.23 32.81
C PRO A 710 0.25 -6.58 31.56
N VAL A 711 1.06 -5.85 30.79
CA VAL A 711 0.62 -5.09 29.61
C VAL A 711 1.31 -5.62 28.34
N GLY A 712 0.51 -5.93 27.32
CA GLY A 712 0.97 -6.29 25.98
C GLY A 712 0.55 -5.24 24.96
N LEU A 713 1.52 -4.65 24.24
CA LEU A 713 1.28 -3.65 23.21
C LEU A 713 1.39 -4.28 21.82
N ILE A 714 0.44 -3.96 20.95
CA ILE A 714 0.36 -4.49 19.58
C ILE A 714 0.15 -3.31 18.62
N GLY A 715 1.17 -2.99 17.81
CA GLY A 715 1.04 -2.07 16.68
C GLY A 715 0.39 -2.78 15.50
N VAL A 716 -0.75 -2.26 15.04
CA VAL A 716 -1.56 -2.76 13.93
C VAL A 716 -2.55 -1.68 13.50
N GLY A 717 -2.85 -1.57 12.21
CA GLY A 717 -3.80 -0.55 11.71
C GLY A 717 -5.24 -1.06 11.60
N GLU A 718 -6.21 -0.15 11.60
CA GLU A 718 -7.65 -0.44 11.49
C GLU A 718 -8.01 -1.23 10.22
N GLU A 719 -7.40 -0.89 9.08
CA GLU A 719 -7.63 -1.55 7.79
C GLU A 719 -6.70 -2.77 7.55
N ASN A 720 -6.30 -3.47 8.61
CA ASN A 720 -5.33 -4.56 8.51
C ASN A 720 -5.79 -5.74 7.65
N THR A 721 -5.14 -5.95 6.51
CA THR A 721 -5.39 -7.08 5.60
C THR A 721 -4.60 -8.35 5.97
N TYR A 722 -3.62 -8.29 6.88
CA TYR A 722 -2.83 -9.44 7.32
C TYR A 722 -3.55 -10.34 8.34
N GLY A 723 -4.72 -9.92 8.84
CA GLY A 723 -5.49 -10.68 9.84
C GLY A 723 -4.82 -10.73 11.21
N HIS A 724 -3.97 -9.75 11.53
CA HIS A 724 -3.29 -9.59 12.82
C HIS A 724 -4.00 -8.55 13.71
N PRO A 725 -3.80 -8.59 15.03
CA PRO A 725 -3.34 -9.75 15.79
C PRO A 725 -4.35 -10.90 15.69
N THR A 726 -3.82 -12.12 15.67
CA THR A 726 -4.64 -13.32 15.59
C THR A 726 -5.34 -13.61 16.91
N GLN A 727 -6.52 -14.23 16.86
CA GLN A 727 -7.23 -14.66 18.07
C GLN A 727 -6.38 -15.60 18.93
N ARG A 728 -5.57 -16.47 18.29
CA ARG A 728 -4.62 -17.37 18.96
C ARG A 728 -3.64 -16.59 19.85
N THR A 729 -3.09 -15.49 19.34
CA THR A 729 -2.15 -14.65 20.10
C THR A 729 -2.85 -13.93 21.25
N LEU A 730 -4.06 -13.42 21.03
CA LEU A 730 -4.85 -12.81 22.11
C LEU A 730 -5.18 -13.81 23.22
N ASP A 731 -5.55 -15.03 22.88
CA ASP A 731 -5.81 -16.10 23.85
C ASP A 731 -4.55 -16.53 24.60
N LEU A 732 -3.40 -16.55 23.93
CA LEU A 732 -2.09 -16.82 24.51
C LEU A 732 -1.71 -15.74 25.54
N LEU A 733 -1.86 -14.46 25.19
CA LEU A 733 -1.61 -13.34 26.10
C LEU A 733 -2.51 -13.40 27.33
N ARG A 734 -3.81 -13.65 27.14
CA ARG A 734 -4.76 -13.86 28.25
C ARG A 734 -4.34 -15.02 29.16
N ALA A 735 -3.90 -16.13 28.58
CA ALA A 735 -3.42 -17.29 29.34
C ALA A 735 -2.11 -17.02 30.10
N ALA A 736 -1.30 -16.07 29.64
CA ALA A 736 -0.10 -15.60 30.33
C ALA A 736 -0.40 -14.51 31.39
N GLY A 737 -1.65 -14.05 31.50
CA GLY A 737 -2.04 -12.96 32.41
C GLY A 737 -1.75 -11.56 31.84
N THR A 738 -1.45 -11.45 30.55
CA THR A 738 -1.13 -10.20 29.84
C THR A 738 -2.39 -9.59 29.24
N THR A 739 -2.65 -8.32 29.54
CA THR A 739 -3.74 -7.55 28.92
C THR A 739 -3.25 -6.91 27.62
N ALA A 740 -3.89 -7.25 26.51
CA ALA A 740 -3.51 -6.76 25.19
C ALA A 740 -4.18 -5.41 24.87
N PHE A 741 -3.38 -4.43 24.47
CA PHE A 741 -3.81 -3.14 23.92
C PHE A 741 -3.32 -3.03 22.48
N ARG A 742 -4.17 -2.56 21.58
CA ARG A 742 -3.95 -2.57 20.13
C ARG A 742 -4.25 -1.21 19.50
N THR A 743 -3.37 -0.72 18.64
CA THR A 743 -3.54 0.60 18.04
C THR A 743 -4.74 0.70 17.10
N ASP A 744 -5.15 -0.40 16.46
CA ASP A 744 -6.30 -0.43 15.54
C ASP A 744 -7.65 -0.12 16.21
N ARG A 745 -7.74 -0.28 17.54
CA ARG A 745 -8.95 0.03 18.30
C ARG A 745 -8.80 1.23 19.22
N GLN A 746 -7.61 1.36 19.79
CA GLN A 746 -7.36 2.27 20.89
C GLN A 746 -6.52 3.50 20.48
N GLY A 747 -6.13 3.60 19.21
CA GLY A 747 -5.21 4.62 18.71
C GLY A 747 -3.86 4.55 19.44
N THR A 748 -3.22 5.69 19.68
CA THR A 748 -2.00 5.74 20.48
C THR A 748 -2.24 5.22 21.91
N VAL A 749 -1.41 4.27 22.37
CA VAL A 749 -1.49 3.67 23.71
C VAL A 749 -0.29 4.09 24.54
N VAL A 750 -0.54 4.66 25.72
CA VAL A 750 0.49 5.21 26.61
C VAL A 750 0.46 4.50 27.96
N VAL A 751 1.63 4.07 28.43
CA VAL A 751 1.82 3.42 29.73
C VAL A 751 2.66 4.31 30.65
N SER A 752 2.14 4.56 31.84
CA SER A 752 2.83 5.27 32.92
C SER A 752 2.77 4.49 34.23
N ARG A 753 3.61 4.87 35.19
CA ARG A 753 3.57 4.36 36.56
C ARG A 753 3.39 5.52 37.52
N ASP A 754 2.35 5.44 38.34
CA ASP A 754 2.09 6.46 39.34
C ASP A 754 3.07 6.38 40.53
N ARG A 755 2.98 7.35 41.45
CA ARG A 755 3.82 7.41 42.65
C ARG A 755 3.57 6.29 43.67
N SER A 756 2.43 5.58 43.57
CA SER A 756 2.12 4.41 44.39
C SER A 756 2.79 3.14 43.86
N GLY A 757 3.33 3.20 42.64
CA GLY A 757 3.91 2.08 41.93
C GLY A 757 2.91 1.31 41.07
N ALA A 758 1.67 1.79 40.88
CA ALA A 758 0.68 1.14 40.03
C ALA A 758 0.87 1.53 38.55
N LEU A 759 0.68 0.56 37.65
CA LEU A 759 0.68 0.81 36.20
C LEU A 759 -0.65 1.42 35.76
N ARG A 760 -0.58 2.46 34.93
CA ARG A 760 -1.73 3.12 34.29
C ARG A 760 -1.57 3.07 32.78
N VAL A 761 -2.66 2.76 32.09
CA VAL A 761 -2.72 2.78 30.62
C VAL A 761 -3.72 3.84 30.20
N TRP A 762 -3.29 4.71 29.29
CA TRP A 762 -4.11 5.70 28.59
C TRP A 762 -4.22 5.30 27.12
N THR A 763 -5.39 5.49 26.54
CA THR A 763 -5.64 5.22 25.12
C THR A 763 -6.26 6.45 24.47
N GLU A 764 -5.88 6.70 23.21
CA GLU A 764 -6.40 7.81 22.41
C GLU A 764 -7.89 7.66 22.11
N HIS A 765 -8.33 6.42 21.87
CA HIS A 765 -9.73 6.07 21.73
C HIS A 765 -10.19 5.23 22.93
N PRO A 766 -11.27 5.64 23.64
CA PRO A 766 -11.84 4.83 24.70
C PRO A 766 -12.54 3.59 24.11
N ASP A 767 -12.37 2.43 24.74
CA ASP A 767 -13.02 1.18 24.30
C ASP A 767 -14.56 1.28 24.42
N ASP A 768 -15.28 1.09 23.31
CA ASP A 768 -16.75 1.08 23.22
C ASP A 768 -17.45 -0.05 24.03
N GLY A 769 -16.69 -0.85 24.79
CA GLY A 769 -17.18 -2.00 25.58
C GLY A 769 -16.76 -2.02 27.05
N ALA A 770 -15.99 -1.05 27.54
CA ALA A 770 -15.60 -0.99 28.95
C ALA A 770 -16.48 0.03 29.71
N PRO A 771 -17.03 -0.30 30.90
CA PRO A 771 -17.85 0.66 31.65
C PRO A 771 -17.00 1.88 32.03
N ALA A 772 -17.52 3.06 31.73
CA ALA A 772 -16.86 4.34 31.95
C ALA A 772 -16.43 4.55 33.41
N GLY A 773 -15.12 4.52 33.65
CA GLY A 773 -14.46 5.01 34.85
C GLY A 773 -13.09 5.58 34.45
N PRO A 774 -12.59 6.63 35.11
CA PRO A 774 -11.28 7.17 34.80
C PRO A 774 -10.22 6.13 35.17
N THR A 775 -9.27 5.88 34.27
CA THR A 775 -8.04 5.07 34.47
C THR A 775 -8.28 3.63 34.92
N GLY A 776 -8.09 2.65 34.03
CA GLY A 776 -7.99 1.25 34.42
C GLY A 776 -6.71 1.01 35.23
N GLU A 777 -6.82 0.95 36.55
CA GLU A 777 -5.75 0.43 37.42
C GLU A 777 -5.54 -1.06 37.11
N VAL A 778 -4.38 -1.41 36.54
CA VAL A 778 -3.96 -2.82 36.44
C VAL A 778 -3.30 -3.19 37.78
N ARG A 779 -4.07 -3.79 38.70
CA ARG A 779 -3.53 -4.28 39.98
C ARG A 779 -2.60 -5.47 39.76
N ALA A 780 -1.31 -5.29 40.07
CA ALA A 780 -0.35 -6.38 40.15
C ALA A 780 -0.77 -7.37 41.26
N GLY A 781 -1.13 -8.59 40.87
CA GLY A 781 -1.52 -9.66 41.79
C GLY A 781 -0.34 -10.11 42.66
N GLN A 782 -0.58 -10.20 43.96
CA GLN A 782 0.38 -10.66 44.96
C GLN A 782 0.87 -12.09 44.69
N SER A 783 2.19 -12.25 44.75
CA SER A 783 3.00 -13.48 44.83
C SER A 783 2.23 -14.77 45.18
N ALA A 784 2.18 -15.70 44.22
CA ALA A 784 1.82 -17.09 44.47
C ALA A 784 3.01 -17.87 45.08
N ALA A 785 3.35 -17.54 46.33
CA ALA A 785 4.23 -18.38 47.14
C ALA A 785 3.38 -19.21 48.11
N GLY A 786 3.31 -20.52 47.84
CA GLY A 786 2.94 -21.53 48.83
C GLY A 786 1.63 -22.26 48.58
N ARG A 787 1.70 -23.42 47.92
CA ARG A 787 0.83 -24.56 48.24
C ARG A 787 1.56 -25.87 47.98
N ARG A 788 1.97 -26.49 49.10
CA ARG A 788 2.54 -27.84 49.17
C ARG A 788 1.50 -28.89 48.75
N ILE A 789 2.01 -29.89 48.04
CA ILE A 789 1.40 -31.17 47.75
C ILE A 789 1.20 -31.93 49.08
N VAL A 790 -0.02 -32.39 49.37
CA VAL A 790 -0.29 -33.50 50.32
C VAL A 790 -1.38 -34.39 49.73
N ALA A 791 -1.14 -35.70 49.77
CA ALA A 791 -1.98 -36.76 49.21
C ALA A 791 -2.92 -37.41 50.26
N GLY A 792 -4.15 -37.73 49.81
CA GLY A 792 -5.06 -38.80 50.27
C GLY A 792 -5.75 -38.67 51.65
N PRO A 793 -6.78 -39.51 52.00
CA PRO A 793 -7.40 -40.59 51.22
C PRO A 793 -8.96 -40.77 51.33
N ASP A 794 -9.51 -41.51 50.36
CA ASP A 794 -10.61 -42.53 50.36
C ASP A 794 -11.98 -42.42 51.10
N ARG A 795 -13.04 -42.71 50.28
CA ARG A 795 -14.28 -43.53 50.50
C ARG A 795 -15.54 -42.97 51.23
N PRO A 796 -16.75 -43.59 51.07
CA PRO A 796 -17.38 -44.21 49.88
C PRO A 796 -18.95 -44.09 49.77
N HIS A 797 -19.49 -44.53 48.63
CA HIS A 797 -20.81 -45.20 48.38
C HIS A 797 -22.17 -44.59 48.79
N ARG A 798 -23.10 -44.48 47.80
CA ARG A 798 -24.33 -45.32 47.74
C ARG A 798 -25.00 -45.31 46.36
N ARG A 799 -25.57 -46.48 46.02
CA ARG A 799 -26.11 -46.92 44.72
C ARG A 799 -27.67 -47.05 44.75
N PRO A 800 -28.34 -47.40 43.62
CA PRO A 800 -29.66 -46.90 43.20
C PRO A 800 -30.81 -47.94 43.31
N ARG A 801 -32.02 -47.60 42.82
CA ARG A 801 -33.08 -48.60 42.56
C ARG A 801 -33.74 -48.48 41.18
N ARG A 802 -33.76 -49.64 40.50
CA ARG A 802 -34.45 -50.03 39.26
C ARG A 802 -35.91 -50.43 39.51
N ARG A 803 -36.73 -50.53 38.45
CA ARG A 803 -37.40 -51.79 38.05
C ARG A 803 -37.89 -51.78 36.58
N SER A 804 -37.51 -52.85 35.87
CA SER A 804 -38.03 -53.40 34.59
C SER A 804 -39.10 -54.49 34.92
N PRO A 805 -39.69 -55.35 34.04
CA PRO A 805 -39.12 -56.02 32.83
C PRO A 805 -40.10 -56.25 31.64
N THR A 806 -39.65 -56.69 30.46
CA THR A 806 -39.73 -58.10 30.00
C THR A 806 -38.95 -58.31 28.68
N SER A 807 -38.40 -59.53 28.48
CA SER A 807 -37.62 -60.01 27.31
C SER A 807 -38.24 -61.31 26.74
N PRO A 808 -37.74 -61.88 25.61
CA PRO A 808 -36.62 -62.85 25.64
C PRO A 808 -35.61 -62.75 24.46
N ARG A 809 -34.28 -62.90 24.73
CA ARG A 809 -33.30 -63.96 24.32
C ARG A 809 -33.09 -64.16 22.80
N ARG A 810 -31.89 -64.33 22.23
CA ARG A 810 -30.65 -65.02 22.67
C ARG A 810 -29.42 -64.50 21.86
N LYS A 811 -28.22 -64.72 22.39
CA LYS A 811 -26.90 -64.19 22.00
C LYS A 811 -26.24 -64.91 20.82
N ASP A 812 -25.50 -64.16 20.00
CA ASP A 812 -24.20 -64.56 19.41
C ASP A 812 -23.25 -63.34 19.33
N ARG A 813 -21.93 -63.60 19.44
CA ARG A 813 -20.83 -62.62 19.56
C ARG A 813 -20.32 -62.14 18.20
N MET A 814 -20.14 -60.83 18.02
CA MET A 814 -19.22 -60.20 17.02
C MET A 814 -18.79 -58.78 17.49
N PRO A 815 -17.68 -58.20 16.95
CA PRO A 815 -16.88 -57.17 17.62
C PRO A 815 -17.42 -55.73 17.47
N ALA A 816 -16.94 -54.84 18.35
CA ALA A 816 -17.35 -53.44 18.47
C ALA A 816 -17.11 -52.60 17.21
N LYS A 817 -18.15 -51.85 16.79
CA LYS A 817 -18.21 -50.99 15.61
C LYS A 817 -17.92 -49.53 15.99
N LYS A 818 -17.15 -48.82 15.14
CA LYS A 818 -16.87 -47.36 15.18
C LYS A 818 -18.16 -46.52 15.14
N PRO A 819 -18.18 -45.28 15.68
CA PRO A 819 -19.34 -44.39 15.58
C PRO A 819 -19.55 -43.90 14.14
N SER A 820 -20.78 -43.97 13.63
CA SER A 820 -21.17 -43.56 12.27
C SER A 820 -21.48 -42.06 12.19
N ARG A 821 -20.98 -41.38 11.15
CA ARG A 821 -21.45 -40.06 10.68
C ARG A 821 -22.97 -40.13 10.39
N ALA A 822 -23.73 -39.11 10.79
CA ALA A 822 -25.09 -38.91 10.29
C ALA A 822 -25.02 -38.65 8.77
N SER A 823 -25.85 -39.31 7.96
CA SER A 823 -25.90 -39.09 6.51
C SER A 823 -26.50 -37.72 6.22
N ALA A 824 -25.79 -36.84 5.51
CA ALA A 824 -26.35 -35.60 4.98
C ALA A 824 -27.46 -35.94 3.97
N ALA A 825 -28.50 -35.11 3.91
CA ALA A 825 -29.62 -35.24 2.97
C ALA A 825 -29.36 -34.56 1.62
N ILE A 826 -28.42 -33.60 1.58
CA ILE A 826 -27.93 -32.97 0.34
C ILE A 826 -26.79 -33.79 -0.27
N ASP A 827 -26.62 -33.66 -1.58
CA ASP A 827 -25.52 -34.32 -2.31
C ASP A 827 -24.16 -33.81 -1.83
N GLN A 828 -23.26 -34.72 -1.47
CA GLN A 828 -21.86 -34.42 -1.15
C GLN A 828 -20.98 -34.82 -2.33
N VAL A 829 -20.31 -33.84 -2.93
CA VAL A 829 -19.46 -34.03 -4.11
C VAL A 829 -18.00 -33.63 -3.79
N PRO A 830 -17.01 -34.26 -4.45
CA PRO A 830 -15.63 -33.76 -4.39
C PRO A 830 -15.51 -32.39 -5.06
N TRP A 831 -14.42 -31.67 -4.82
CA TRP A 831 -14.14 -30.34 -5.41
C TRP A 831 -14.36 -30.27 -6.94
N SER A 832 -14.09 -31.36 -7.65
CA SER A 832 -14.22 -31.47 -9.11
C SER A 832 -15.65 -31.70 -9.61
N GLY A 833 -16.60 -31.99 -8.69
CA GLY A 833 -18.00 -32.25 -8.99
C GLY A 833 -18.93 -31.07 -8.69
N ILE A 834 -18.38 -29.85 -8.51
CA ILE A 834 -19.18 -28.65 -8.24
C ILE A 834 -20.12 -28.35 -9.43
N ARG A 835 -21.35 -27.94 -9.11
CA ARG A 835 -22.40 -27.60 -10.07
C ARG A 835 -23.32 -26.51 -9.51
N PRO A 836 -23.98 -25.72 -10.36
CA PRO A 836 -24.98 -24.73 -9.93
C PRO A 836 -26.08 -25.36 -9.05
N ALA A 837 -26.41 -24.68 -7.96
CA ALA A 837 -27.51 -24.97 -7.06
C ALA A 837 -27.88 -23.68 -6.31
N PRO A 838 -29.13 -23.50 -5.83
CA PRO A 838 -29.53 -22.31 -5.07
C PRO A 838 -28.61 -22.03 -3.87
N VAL A 839 -28.08 -23.08 -3.24
CA VAL A 839 -27.11 -22.98 -2.16
C VAL A 839 -25.96 -23.96 -2.41
N VAL A 840 -24.72 -23.46 -2.41
CA VAL A 840 -23.51 -24.29 -2.55
C VAL A 840 -22.65 -24.15 -1.32
N LEU A 841 -22.51 -25.23 -0.56
CA LEU A 841 -21.71 -25.25 0.66
C LEU A 841 -20.32 -25.82 0.36
N VAL A 842 -19.27 -25.02 0.42
CA VAL A 842 -17.89 -25.43 0.17
C VAL A 842 -17.15 -25.65 1.49
N THR A 843 -16.83 -26.90 1.84
CA THR A 843 -16.27 -27.27 3.15
C THR A 843 -14.89 -27.91 3.04
N GLY A 844 -14.07 -27.74 4.08
CA GLY A 844 -12.80 -28.46 4.24
C GLY A 844 -11.58 -27.52 4.25
N PRO A 845 -10.46 -27.96 4.85
CA PRO A 845 -9.30 -27.11 5.14
C PRO A 845 -8.47 -26.71 3.90
N GLU A 846 -8.63 -27.39 2.77
CA GLU A 846 -7.82 -27.12 1.58
C GLU A 846 -8.36 -25.91 0.80
N THR A 847 -7.78 -24.74 1.07
CA THR A 847 -8.18 -23.46 0.47
C THR A 847 -8.03 -23.45 -1.04
N PHE A 848 -6.96 -24.04 -1.59
CA PHE A 848 -6.72 -24.04 -3.03
C PHE A 848 -7.84 -24.76 -3.81
N LEU A 849 -8.26 -25.93 -3.34
CA LEU A 849 -9.34 -26.69 -3.97
C LEU A 849 -10.69 -25.99 -3.84
N ALA A 850 -10.90 -25.26 -2.75
CA ALA A 850 -12.13 -24.52 -2.53
C ALA A 850 -12.25 -23.29 -3.43
N GLU A 851 -11.22 -22.46 -3.50
CA GLU A 851 -11.18 -21.31 -4.41
C GLU A 851 -11.32 -21.75 -5.86
N ARG A 852 -10.67 -22.86 -6.22
CA ARG A 852 -10.81 -23.46 -7.54
C ARG A 852 -12.23 -23.92 -7.83
N ALA A 853 -12.87 -24.61 -6.89
CA ALA A 853 -14.25 -25.06 -7.07
C ALA A 853 -15.19 -23.85 -7.25
N ILE A 854 -15.08 -22.83 -6.40
CA ILE A 854 -15.87 -21.59 -6.48
C ILE A 854 -15.64 -20.88 -7.83
N GLY A 855 -14.40 -20.83 -8.31
CA GLY A 855 -14.07 -20.32 -9.65
C GLY A 855 -14.77 -21.09 -10.77
N VAL A 856 -14.73 -22.43 -10.74
CA VAL A 856 -15.44 -23.27 -11.71
C VAL A 856 -16.95 -23.02 -11.68
N LEU A 857 -17.54 -22.88 -10.49
CA LEU A 857 -18.98 -22.57 -10.35
C LEU A 857 -19.33 -21.22 -10.97
N ARG A 858 -18.51 -20.19 -10.71
CA ARG A 858 -18.69 -18.87 -11.34
C ARG A 858 -18.62 -18.98 -12.86
N ASP A 859 -17.63 -19.68 -13.39
CA ASP A 859 -17.44 -19.81 -14.85
C ASP A 859 -18.61 -20.58 -15.50
N LEU A 860 -19.20 -21.56 -14.79
CA LEU A 860 -20.43 -22.24 -15.23
C LEU A 860 -21.63 -21.27 -15.27
N LEU A 861 -21.82 -20.47 -14.22
CA LEU A 861 -22.92 -19.50 -14.15
C LEU A 861 -22.78 -18.36 -15.17
N VAL A 862 -21.56 -17.87 -15.41
CA VAL A 862 -21.27 -16.89 -16.48
C VAL A 862 -21.50 -17.50 -17.87
N GLY A 863 -21.24 -18.81 -18.02
CA GLY A 863 -21.56 -19.54 -19.24
C GLY A 863 -23.06 -19.71 -19.48
N GLU A 864 -23.88 -19.74 -18.43
CA GLU A 864 -25.35 -19.78 -18.51
C GLU A 864 -25.92 -18.38 -18.80
N ASP A 865 -25.43 -17.35 -18.11
CA ASP A 865 -25.80 -15.95 -18.34
C ASP A 865 -24.59 -15.00 -18.21
N PRO A 866 -24.18 -14.34 -19.31
CA PRO A 866 -23.09 -13.37 -19.29
C PRO A 866 -23.32 -12.13 -18.40
N ALA A 867 -24.57 -11.85 -18.00
CA ALA A 867 -24.94 -10.72 -17.16
C ALA A 867 -24.91 -11.02 -15.65
N LEU A 868 -24.36 -12.17 -15.23
CA LEU A 868 -24.26 -12.59 -13.83
C LEU A 868 -23.61 -11.51 -12.93
N GLU A 869 -24.36 -11.03 -11.93
CA GLU A 869 -23.82 -10.15 -10.89
C GLU A 869 -23.16 -10.98 -9.78
N VAL A 870 -21.91 -10.66 -9.42
CA VAL A 870 -21.18 -11.34 -8.34
C VAL A 870 -21.06 -10.41 -7.14
N HIS A 871 -21.49 -10.89 -5.97
CA HIS A 871 -21.42 -10.17 -4.70
C HIS A 871 -20.61 -10.96 -3.68
N ASP A 872 -19.67 -10.31 -3.02
CA ASP A 872 -18.83 -10.92 -1.99
C ASP A 872 -19.22 -10.44 -0.59
N LEU A 873 -19.28 -11.39 0.34
CA LEU A 873 -19.62 -11.18 1.74
C LEU A 873 -18.62 -11.89 2.65
N GLU A 874 -18.23 -11.24 3.73
CA GLU A 874 -17.47 -11.89 4.80
C GLU A 874 -18.40 -12.20 5.98
N ALA A 875 -18.46 -13.46 6.40
CA ALA A 875 -19.40 -13.88 7.45
C ALA A 875 -19.02 -13.34 8.85
N ASP A 876 -17.75 -13.00 9.09
CA ASP A 876 -17.21 -12.48 10.35
C ASP A 876 -17.51 -10.99 10.58
N GLN A 877 -17.68 -10.22 9.51
CA GLN A 877 -18.05 -8.79 9.55
C GLN A 877 -19.51 -8.51 9.16
N TYR A 878 -20.33 -9.56 9.07
CA TYR A 878 -21.69 -9.45 8.54
C TYR A 878 -22.60 -8.49 9.34
N ALA A 879 -23.12 -7.48 8.66
CA ALA A 879 -24.13 -6.55 9.17
C ALA A 879 -25.57 -7.08 8.90
N PRO A 880 -26.51 -6.98 9.87
CA PRO A 880 -27.90 -7.42 9.70
C PRO A 880 -28.60 -6.80 8.48
N GLY A 881 -29.36 -7.59 7.73
CA GLY A 881 -30.15 -7.17 6.55
C GLY A 881 -29.39 -7.17 5.21
N LEU A 882 -28.09 -7.43 5.21
CA LEU A 882 -27.26 -7.36 4.01
C LEU A 882 -27.55 -8.49 3.01
N LEU A 883 -27.69 -9.74 3.48
CA LEU A 883 -28.04 -10.89 2.64
C LEU A 883 -29.41 -10.71 1.96
N ALA A 884 -30.40 -10.18 2.69
CA ALA A 884 -31.72 -9.90 2.13
C ALA A 884 -31.68 -8.81 1.05
N THR A 885 -30.79 -7.83 1.21
CA THR A 885 -30.59 -6.76 0.21
C THR A 885 -29.96 -7.31 -1.07
N LEU A 886 -28.91 -8.13 -0.94
CA LEU A 886 -28.18 -8.69 -2.08
C LEU A 886 -28.98 -9.79 -2.80
N ALA A 887 -29.73 -10.58 -2.05
CA ALA A 887 -30.61 -11.62 -2.59
C ALA A 887 -31.99 -11.09 -3.04
N SER A 888 -32.20 -9.77 -3.06
CA SER A 888 -33.44 -9.18 -3.58
C SER A 888 -33.52 -9.34 -5.10
N PRO A 889 -34.71 -9.60 -5.69
CA PRO A 889 -34.85 -9.77 -7.14
C PRO A 889 -34.37 -8.54 -7.91
N SER A 890 -33.59 -8.74 -8.99
CA SER A 890 -33.23 -7.65 -9.91
C SER A 890 -34.48 -7.16 -10.65
N LEU A 891 -34.58 -5.85 -10.85
CA LEU A 891 -35.63 -5.21 -11.66
C LEU A 891 -35.50 -5.57 -13.16
N PHE A 892 -34.33 -6.06 -13.57
CA PHE A 892 -33.99 -6.45 -14.94
C PHE A 892 -33.82 -7.98 -15.10
N GLY A 893 -33.98 -8.75 -14.03
CA GLY A 893 -33.94 -10.22 -14.08
C GLY A 893 -32.55 -10.83 -14.23
N GLU A 894 -31.47 -10.10 -13.91
CA GLU A 894 -30.11 -10.64 -13.94
C GLU A 894 -29.89 -11.64 -12.79
N PRO A 895 -29.27 -12.82 -13.05
CA PRO A 895 -28.95 -13.78 -12.01
C PRO A 895 -27.80 -13.28 -11.13
N ARG A 896 -27.78 -13.71 -9.86
CA ARG A 896 -26.79 -13.28 -8.88
C ARG A 896 -26.04 -14.44 -8.25
N LEU A 897 -24.73 -14.25 -8.07
CA LEU A 897 -23.86 -15.12 -7.30
C LEU A 897 -23.42 -14.39 -6.04
N VAL A 898 -23.91 -14.82 -4.88
CA VAL A 898 -23.48 -14.29 -3.58
C VAL A 898 -22.46 -15.25 -2.97
N ARG A 899 -21.20 -14.85 -2.87
CA ARG A 899 -20.12 -15.63 -2.28
C ARG A 899 -19.85 -15.18 -0.86
N VAL A 900 -19.94 -16.10 0.08
CA VAL A 900 -19.66 -15.82 1.49
C VAL A 900 -18.42 -16.57 1.95
N THR A 901 -17.42 -15.83 2.40
CA THR A 901 -16.15 -16.35 2.95
C THR A 901 -16.17 -16.34 4.49
N ASN A 902 -15.21 -17.05 5.10
CA ASN A 902 -15.00 -17.10 6.56
C ASN A 902 -16.23 -17.55 7.37
N VAL A 903 -17.06 -18.47 6.84
CA VAL A 903 -18.28 -18.92 7.52
C VAL A 903 -17.96 -19.62 8.86
N GLU A 904 -16.77 -20.19 9.03
CA GLU A 904 -16.29 -20.70 10.31
C GLU A 904 -16.04 -19.62 11.38
N LYS A 905 -16.08 -18.34 11.03
CA LYS A 905 -15.97 -17.20 11.94
C LYS A 905 -17.26 -16.36 12.00
N CYS A 906 -18.37 -16.90 11.50
CA CYS A 906 -19.60 -16.13 11.29
C CYS A 906 -20.20 -15.49 12.56
N THR A 907 -20.82 -14.31 12.41
CA THR A 907 -21.61 -13.64 13.46
C THR A 907 -22.93 -14.37 13.75
N ASP A 908 -23.53 -14.14 14.91
CA ASP A 908 -24.84 -14.75 15.25
C ASP A 908 -25.97 -14.19 14.36
N ALA A 909 -25.85 -12.94 13.93
CA ALA A 909 -26.77 -12.30 12.97
C ALA A 909 -26.73 -13.02 11.61
N PHE A 910 -25.52 -13.31 11.10
CA PHE A 910 -25.34 -14.07 9.87
C PHE A 910 -25.97 -15.46 9.94
N ILE A 911 -25.73 -16.20 11.02
CA ILE A 911 -26.32 -17.54 11.22
C ILE A 911 -27.85 -17.45 11.18
N THR A 912 -28.42 -16.47 11.89
CA THR A 912 -29.88 -16.34 12.03
C THR A 912 -30.54 -15.97 10.70
N GLU A 913 -30.01 -14.97 9.99
CA GLU A 913 -30.57 -14.52 8.71
C GLU A 913 -30.35 -15.52 7.58
N THR A 914 -29.18 -16.16 7.52
CA THR A 914 -28.93 -17.20 6.52
C THR A 914 -29.85 -18.40 6.74
N ILE A 915 -30.05 -18.86 7.98
CA ILE A 915 -31.04 -19.92 8.27
C ILE A 915 -32.45 -19.51 7.86
N SER A 916 -32.82 -18.23 8.02
CA SER A 916 -34.09 -17.70 7.55
C SER A 916 -34.19 -17.70 6.03
N TYR A 917 -33.14 -17.28 5.33
CA TYR A 917 -33.06 -17.28 3.87
C TYR A 917 -33.18 -18.68 3.27
N LEU A 918 -32.56 -19.70 3.90
CA LEU A 918 -32.62 -21.09 3.43
C LEU A 918 -34.05 -21.67 3.38
N GLN A 919 -35.03 -21.07 4.08
CA GLN A 919 -36.43 -21.51 4.01
C GLN A 919 -37.11 -21.17 2.68
N GLY A 920 -36.58 -20.18 1.95
CA GLY A 920 -37.08 -19.76 0.64
C GLY A 920 -35.99 -18.98 -0.12
N PRO A 921 -34.97 -19.68 -0.68
CA PRO A 921 -33.98 -19.05 -1.54
C PRO A 921 -34.64 -18.38 -2.74
N ALA A 922 -34.06 -17.28 -3.21
CA ALA A 922 -34.56 -16.61 -4.41
C ALA A 922 -34.19 -17.42 -5.68
N ASP A 923 -35.12 -17.52 -6.64
CA ASP A 923 -35.02 -18.43 -7.78
C ASP A 923 -33.82 -18.15 -8.71
N ASP A 924 -33.31 -16.90 -8.73
CA ASP A 924 -32.19 -16.45 -9.58
C ASP A 924 -30.91 -16.12 -8.78
N VAL A 925 -30.80 -16.59 -7.52
CA VAL A 925 -29.65 -16.33 -6.65
C VAL A 925 -28.95 -17.64 -6.28
N THR A 926 -27.67 -17.74 -6.62
CA THR A 926 -26.79 -18.80 -6.13
C THR A 926 -26.00 -18.29 -4.92
N LEU A 927 -26.28 -18.84 -3.73
CA LEU A 927 -25.57 -18.52 -2.49
C LEU A 927 -24.45 -19.54 -2.22
N VAL A 928 -23.20 -19.10 -2.27
CA VAL A 928 -22.03 -19.93 -1.97
C VAL A 928 -21.53 -19.65 -0.56
N LEU A 929 -21.40 -20.68 0.27
CA LEU A 929 -20.94 -20.57 1.66
C LEU A 929 -19.62 -21.33 1.81
N ARG A 930 -18.52 -20.61 2.05
CA ARG A 930 -17.20 -21.20 2.26
C ARG A 930 -16.89 -21.36 3.75
N HIS A 931 -16.73 -22.60 4.19
CA HIS A 931 -16.41 -22.96 5.57
C HIS A 931 -15.12 -23.81 5.65
N GLY A 932 -14.00 -23.20 6.05
CA GLY A 932 -12.67 -23.83 6.10
C GLY A 932 -12.53 -24.94 7.15
N GLY A 933 -13.41 -24.98 8.14
CA GLY A 933 -13.41 -25.98 9.21
C GLY A 933 -13.54 -25.36 10.59
N GLY A 934 -14.05 -26.10 11.57
CA GLY A 934 -14.33 -25.55 12.92
C GLY A 934 -15.72 -25.92 13.45
N VAL A 935 -16.06 -25.41 14.64
CA VAL A 935 -17.31 -25.71 15.36
C VAL A 935 -18.34 -24.57 15.26
N ARG A 936 -17.89 -23.34 15.02
CA ARG A 936 -18.75 -22.16 14.85
C ARG A 936 -19.51 -22.27 13.53
N GLY A 937 -20.76 -21.80 13.50
CA GLY A 937 -21.64 -22.00 12.34
C GLY A 937 -22.23 -23.41 12.20
N LYS A 938 -21.93 -24.35 13.12
CA LYS A 938 -22.44 -25.73 13.06
C LYS A 938 -23.96 -25.84 12.87
N LYS A 939 -24.75 -25.00 13.54
CA LYS A 939 -26.22 -24.98 13.38
C LYS A 939 -26.64 -24.65 11.94
N LEU A 940 -25.95 -23.71 11.29
CA LEU A 940 -26.18 -23.35 9.89
C LEU A 940 -25.79 -24.52 8.97
N LEU A 941 -24.61 -25.12 9.17
CA LEU A 941 -24.16 -26.27 8.40
C LEU A 941 -25.11 -27.47 8.51
N ASP A 942 -25.54 -27.79 9.73
CA ASP A 942 -26.48 -28.89 9.99
C ASP A 942 -27.85 -28.62 9.33
N THR A 943 -28.27 -27.34 9.27
CA THR A 943 -29.51 -26.93 8.58
C THR A 943 -29.39 -27.13 7.07
N ILE A 944 -28.29 -26.68 6.45
CA ILE A 944 -28.04 -26.89 5.01
C ILE A 944 -27.97 -28.39 4.69
N ARG A 945 -27.21 -29.15 5.49
CA ARG A 945 -27.06 -30.60 5.33
C ARG A 945 -28.35 -31.39 5.52
N SER A 946 -29.35 -30.83 6.19
CA SER A 946 -30.68 -31.43 6.33
C SER A 946 -31.56 -31.30 5.08
N GLY A 947 -31.11 -30.57 4.06
CA GLY A 947 -31.82 -30.37 2.79
C GLY A 947 -32.51 -29.01 2.65
N VAL A 948 -32.48 -28.19 3.70
CA VAL A 948 -33.10 -26.85 3.70
C VAL A 948 -32.26 -25.92 2.81
N GLY A 949 -32.91 -25.31 1.81
CA GLY A 949 -32.26 -24.45 0.81
C GLY A 949 -31.87 -25.15 -0.50
N GLY A 950 -32.11 -26.46 -0.63
CA GLY A 950 -31.97 -27.16 -1.92
C GLY A 950 -30.55 -27.16 -2.51
N GLY A 951 -29.52 -27.36 -1.67
CA GLY A 951 -28.13 -27.15 -2.05
C GLY A 951 -27.28 -28.40 -2.29
N VAL A 952 -26.01 -28.18 -2.65
CA VAL A 952 -24.96 -29.22 -2.76
C VAL A 952 -23.80 -28.87 -1.82
N GLU A 953 -23.16 -29.88 -1.22
CA GLU A 953 -21.94 -29.71 -0.42
C GLU A 953 -20.71 -30.19 -1.19
N VAL A 954 -19.74 -29.30 -1.35
CA VAL A 954 -18.48 -29.55 -2.04
C VAL A 954 -17.38 -29.74 -1.00
N GLN A 955 -16.73 -30.91 -1.04
CA GLN A 955 -15.68 -31.28 -0.09
C GLN A 955 -14.28 -31.00 -0.66
N CYS A 956 -13.58 -30.11 0.01
CA CYS A 956 -12.23 -29.62 -0.27
C CYS A 956 -11.30 -30.00 0.90
N ASP A 957 -11.11 -31.30 1.08
CA ASP A 957 -10.20 -31.86 2.07
C ASP A 957 -8.74 -31.82 1.57
N GLU A 958 -7.78 -31.69 2.51
CA GLU A 958 -6.35 -31.79 2.22
C GLU A 958 -6.00 -33.14 1.57
N LEU A 959 -5.24 -33.11 0.47
CA LEU A 959 -4.73 -34.31 -0.19
C LEU A 959 -3.51 -34.84 0.57
N LYS A 960 -3.72 -35.74 1.52
CA LYS A 960 -2.63 -36.23 2.42
C LYS A 960 -1.79 -37.35 1.83
N ARG A 961 -2.33 -38.15 0.92
CA ARG A 961 -1.63 -39.30 0.34
C ARG A 961 -1.05 -38.92 -1.00
N ASP A 962 0.18 -39.36 -1.27
CA ASP A 962 0.83 -39.18 -2.57
C ASP A 962 -0.02 -39.74 -3.72
N THR A 963 -0.78 -40.82 -3.48
CA THR A 963 -1.72 -41.37 -4.45
C THR A 963 -2.80 -40.36 -4.85
N ASP A 964 -3.34 -39.60 -3.89
CA ASP A 964 -4.37 -38.60 -4.15
C ASP A 964 -3.78 -37.39 -4.93
N LYS A 965 -2.52 -37.04 -4.66
CA LYS A 965 -1.78 -35.99 -5.41
C LYS A 965 -1.42 -36.43 -6.83
N ILE A 966 -1.02 -37.69 -7.00
CA ILE A 966 -0.79 -38.30 -8.32
C ILE A 966 -2.09 -38.27 -9.13
N ASP A 967 -3.22 -38.62 -8.51
CA ASP A 967 -4.52 -38.57 -9.17
C ASP A 967 -4.93 -37.14 -9.53
N PHE A 968 -4.66 -36.17 -8.67
CA PHE A 968 -4.83 -34.74 -8.95
C PHE A 968 -4.02 -34.29 -10.16
N VAL A 969 -2.71 -34.56 -10.19
CA VAL A 969 -1.82 -34.18 -11.32
C VAL A 969 -2.26 -34.86 -12.61
N ASN A 970 -2.63 -36.15 -12.55
CA ASN A 970 -3.17 -36.85 -13.71
C ASN A 970 -4.48 -36.22 -14.20
N ALA A 971 -5.34 -35.74 -13.29
CA ALA A 971 -6.57 -35.05 -13.65
C ALA A 971 -6.28 -33.70 -14.34
N GLU A 972 -5.29 -32.93 -13.87
CA GLU A 972 -4.87 -31.66 -14.49
C GLU A 972 -4.47 -31.86 -15.96
N PHE A 973 -3.56 -32.79 -16.22
CA PHE A 973 -3.07 -33.05 -17.58
C PHE A 973 -4.15 -33.68 -18.47
N ARG A 974 -5.03 -34.52 -17.89
CA ARG A 974 -6.17 -35.11 -18.61
C ARG A 974 -7.20 -34.05 -19.02
N ALA A 975 -7.51 -33.08 -18.15
CA ALA A 975 -8.43 -31.99 -18.45
C ALA A 975 -7.94 -31.14 -19.64
N ALA A 976 -6.63 -30.92 -19.72
CA ALA A 976 -5.98 -30.23 -20.85
C ALA A 976 -5.70 -31.14 -22.07
N ARG A 977 -6.16 -32.41 -22.06
CA ARG A 977 -5.95 -33.42 -23.10
C ARG A 977 -4.46 -33.64 -23.46
N ARG A 978 -3.57 -33.59 -22.47
CA ARG A 978 -2.12 -33.84 -22.61
C ARG A 978 -1.70 -35.19 -22.05
N LYS A 979 -0.67 -35.79 -22.63
CA LYS A 979 -0.05 -37.03 -22.12
C LYS A 979 1.08 -36.69 -21.15
N VAL A 980 1.17 -37.40 -20.03
CA VAL A 980 2.23 -37.25 -19.03
C VAL A 980 2.80 -38.63 -18.68
N ALA A 981 4.13 -38.75 -18.63
CA ALA A 981 4.79 -39.98 -18.23
C ALA A 981 4.54 -40.28 -16.74
N PRO A 982 4.26 -41.54 -16.33
CA PRO A 982 4.03 -41.87 -14.92
C PRO A 982 5.21 -41.59 -13.99
N SER A 983 6.44 -41.64 -14.52
CA SER A 983 7.65 -41.22 -13.80
C SER A 983 7.68 -39.71 -13.58
N ALA A 984 7.30 -38.92 -14.58
CA ALA A 984 7.27 -37.47 -14.51
C ALA A 984 6.25 -36.95 -13.48
N VAL A 985 5.09 -37.61 -13.39
CA VAL A 985 4.08 -37.32 -12.35
C VAL A 985 4.65 -37.58 -10.96
N ARG A 986 5.37 -38.68 -10.75
CA ARG A 986 6.00 -38.96 -9.45
C ARG A 986 7.08 -37.94 -9.10
N THR A 987 7.86 -37.51 -10.09
CA THR A 987 8.88 -36.46 -9.91
C THR A 987 8.25 -35.12 -9.54
N LEU A 988 7.15 -34.73 -10.20
CA LEU A 988 6.40 -33.51 -9.87
C LEU A 988 5.80 -33.56 -8.46
N VAL A 989 5.12 -34.67 -8.11
CA VAL A 989 4.55 -34.82 -6.76
C VAL A 989 5.63 -34.82 -5.68
N ALA A 990 6.81 -35.39 -5.97
CA ALA A 990 7.94 -35.36 -5.07
C ALA A 990 8.58 -33.95 -4.95
N ALA A 991 8.59 -33.17 -6.03
CA ALA A 991 9.10 -31.80 -6.04
C ALA A 991 8.21 -30.83 -5.25
N PHE A 992 6.90 -31.09 -5.20
CA PHE A 992 5.89 -30.21 -4.60
C PHE A 992 5.05 -30.97 -3.56
N SER A 993 5.70 -31.75 -2.70
CA SER A 993 4.99 -32.62 -1.75
C SER A 993 4.19 -31.86 -0.71
N ASP A 994 4.55 -30.62 -0.38
CA ASP A 994 3.99 -29.93 0.78
C ASP A 994 3.00 -28.82 0.40
N ASP A 995 2.86 -28.51 -0.89
CA ASP A 995 1.99 -27.44 -1.38
C ASP A 995 1.25 -27.84 -2.67
N LEU A 996 -0.08 -28.01 -2.54
CA LEU A 996 -0.95 -28.38 -3.66
C LEU A 996 -1.13 -27.25 -4.68
N ALA A 997 -1.05 -25.99 -4.25
CA ALA A 997 -1.15 -24.83 -5.13
C ALA A 997 0.11 -24.68 -5.99
N GLU A 998 1.29 -24.89 -5.42
CA GLU A 998 2.55 -24.95 -6.18
C GLU A 998 2.55 -26.13 -7.16
N LEU A 999 2.10 -27.32 -6.72
CA LEU A 999 1.99 -28.49 -7.60
C LEU A 999 1.07 -28.21 -8.80
N ALA A 1000 -0.07 -27.54 -8.57
CA ALA A 1000 -1.00 -27.14 -9.62
C ALA A 1000 -0.42 -26.06 -10.53
N ALA A 1001 0.32 -25.10 -9.99
CA ALA A 1001 1.02 -24.07 -10.76
C ALA A 1001 2.09 -24.69 -11.66
N ALA A 1002 2.84 -25.67 -11.16
CA ALA A 1002 3.81 -26.42 -11.93
C ALA A 1002 3.16 -27.20 -13.09
N CYS A 1003 2.01 -27.83 -12.84
CA CYS A 1003 1.23 -28.48 -13.89
C CYS A 1003 0.79 -27.48 -14.98
N ARG A 1004 0.29 -26.30 -14.59
CA ARG A 1004 -0.13 -25.25 -15.54
C ARG A 1004 1.02 -24.68 -16.36
N GLN A 1005 2.19 -24.47 -15.74
CA GLN A 1005 3.38 -24.01 -16.45
C GLN A 1005 3.83 -25.03 -17.50
N LEU A 1006 3.88 -26.32 -17.15
CA LEU A 1006 4.21 -27.37 -18.11
C LEU A 1006 3.19 -27.48 -19.24
N LEU A 1007 1.91 -27.23 -18.96
CA LEU A 1007 0.85 -27.17 -19.97
C LEU A 1007 0.98 -25.98 -20.93
N ALA A 1008 1.52 -24.86 -20.46
CA ALA A 1008 1.70 -23.65 -21.25
C ALA A 1008 2.95 -23.70 -22.15
N ASP A 1009 4.03 -24.33 -21.66
CA ASP A 1009 5.35 -24.28 -22.29
C ASP A 1009 5.63 -25.42 -23.29
N GLU A 1010 4.95 -26.58 -23.19
CA GLU A 1010 5.25 -27.77 -24.02
C GLU A 1010 3.99 -28.38 -24.66
N ALA A 1011 4.10 -28.79 -25.94
CA ALA A 1011 2.92 -28.93 -26.81
C ALA A 1011 2.26 -30.33 -26.88
N GLU A 1012 2.95 -31.44 -26.60
CA GLU A 1012 2.40 -32.79 -26.87
C GLU A 1012 2.55 -33.83 -25.75
N GLU A 1013 3.73 -33.99 -25.15
CA GLU A 1013 3.97 -35.00 -24.10
C GLU A 1013 4.95 -34.51 -23.02
N ILE A 1014 4.57 -34.66 -21.76
CA ILE A 1014 5.38 -34.27 -20.60
C ILE A 1014 6.18 -35.48 -20.13
N THR A 1015 7.48 -35.46 -20.42
CA THR A 1015 8.45 -36.51 -20.07
C THR A 1015 9.29 -36.13 -18.85
N ASP A 1016 10.03 -37.09 -18.29
CA ASP A 1016 10.96 -36.83 -17.18
C ASP A 1016 11.97 -35.72 -17.51
N LYS A 1017 12.47 -35.68 -18.75
CA LYS A 1017 13.41 -34.64 -19.21
C LYS A 1017 12.81 -33.25 -19.19
N VAL A 1018 11.51 -33.14 -19.47
CA VAL A 1018 10.79 -31.86 -19.46
C VAL A 1018 10.62 -31.39 -18.01
N VAL A 1019 10.16 -32.27 -17.12
CA VAL A 1019 10.06 -31.94 -15.69
C VAL A 1019 11.42 -31.55 -15.12
N ASP A 1020 12.49 -32.24 -15.49
CA ASP A 1020 13.86 -31.97 -15.03
C ASP A 1020 14.44 -30.66 -15.61
N LYS A 1021 14.10 -30.30 -16.85
CA LYS A 1021 14.49 -29.00 -17.45
C LYS A 1021 13.93 -27.81 -16.66
N TYR A 1022 12.68 -27.88 -16.21
CA TYR A 1022 11.99 -26.78 -15.53
C TYR A 1022 12.11 -26.83 -14.00
N TYR A 1023 12.13 -28.04 -13.43
CA TYR A 1023 12.09 -28.27 -11.99
C TYR A 1023 13.23 -29.15 -11.48
N GLY A 1024 14.20 -29.49 -12.32
CA GLY A 1024 15.35 -30.32 -11.95
C GLY A 1024 16.08 -29.74 -10.74
N GLY A 1025 16.32 -28.42 -10.69
CA GLY A 1025 16.96 -27.76 -9.54
C GLY A 1025 16.19 -27.83 -8.22
N ARG A 1026 14.84 -27.86 -8.26
CA ARG A 1026 13.99 -28.04 -7.06
C ARG A 1026 13.99 -29.50 -6.59
N VAL A 1027 14.19 -30.45 -7.51
CA VAL A 1027 14.34 -31.88 -7.22
C VAL A 1027 15.78 -32.22 -6.81
N GLU A 1028 16.78 -31.43 -7.24
CA GLU A 1028 18.20 -31.81 -7.23
C GLU A 1028 19.08 -31.20 -6.14
N THR A 1029 18.58 -30.48 -5.15
CA THR A 1029 19.35 -30.22 -3.91
C THR A 1029 18.48 -30.32 -2.67
N ASN A 1030 18.06 -31.53 -2.37
CA ASN A 1030 17.51 -31.87 -1.07
C ASN A 1030 18.64 -32.41 -0.18
N ALA A 1031 18.67 -32.02 1.09
CA ALA A 1031 19.45 -32.62 2.17
C ALA A 1031 19.60 -34.16 2.08
N PHE A 1032 18.57 -34.86 1.57
CA PHE A 1032 18.60 -36.32 1.37
C PHE A 1032 19.51 -36.81 0.22
N LYS A 1033 19.72 -36.01 -0.83
CA LYS A 1033 20.59 -36.38 -1.97
C LYS A 1033 22.06 -36.32 -1.57
N VAL A 1034 22.46 -35.29 -0.82
CA VAL A 1034 23.80 -35.21 -0.20
C VAL A 1034 24.06 -36.45 0.66
N ALA A 1035 23.06 -36.86 1.46
CA ALA A 1035 23.13 -38.07 2.29
C ALA A 1035 23.25 -39.35 1.45
N ASP A 1036 22.50 -39.48 0.36
CA ASP A 1036 22.55 -40.66 -0.51
C ASP A 1036 23.90 -40.80 -1.23
N ILE A 1037 24.47 -39.71 -1.73
CA ILE A 1037 25.80 -39.72 -2.39
C ILE A 1037 26.90 -40.08 -1.38
N ALA A 1038 26.80 -39.54 -0.16
CA ALA A 1038 27.74 -39.85 0.91
C ALA A 1038 27.65 -41.31 1.37
N LEU A 1039 26.45 -41.84 1.63
CA LEU A 1039 26.26 -43.24 2.06
C LEU A 1039 26.74 -44.25 1.00
N ALA A 1040 26.68 -43.88 -0.28
CA ALA A 1040 27.25 -44.66 -1.38
C ALA A 1040 28.80 -44.69 -1.41
N GLY A 1041 29.47 -44.02 -0.48
CA GLY A 1041 30.94 -43.99 -0.36
C GLY A 1041 31.63 -42.97 -1.26
N ARG A 1042 30.88 -42.05 -1.89
CA ARG A 1042 31.42 -41.10 -2.88
C ARG A 1042 31.72 -39.75 -2.25
N SER A 1043 32.87 -39.65 -1.57
CA SER A 1043 33.23 -38.46 -0.78
C SER A 1043 33.36 -37.16 -1.60
N ALA A 1044 34.05 -37.18 -2.75
CA ALA A 1044 34.25 -35.97 -3.55
C ALA A 1044 32.93 -35.43 -4.15
N PRO A 1045 32.10 -36.26 -4.82
CA PRO A 1045 30.77 -35.82 -5.27
C PRO A 1045 29.85 -35.36 -4.13
N ALA A 1046 29.90 -36.00 -2.96
CA ALA A 1046 29.08 -35.60 -1.81
C ALA A 1046 29.44 -34.20 -1.30
N ILE A 1047 30.73 -33.81 -1.35
CA ILE A 1047 31.18 -32.48 -0.94
C ILE A 1047 30.80 -31.41 -1.97
N VAL A 1048 30.88 -31.73 -3.27
CA VAL A 1048 30.40 -30.83 -4.32
C VAL A 1048 28.90 -30.58 -4.16
N GLU A 1049 28.12 -31.64 -3.96
CA GLU A 1049 26.68 -31.54 -3.75
C GLU A 1049 26.33 -30.78 -2.48
N LEU A 1050 27.04 -31.02 -1.37
CA LEU A 1050 26.88 -30.28 -0.12
C LEU A 1050 27.09 -28.78 -0.34
N ARG A 1051 28.14 -28.39 -1.06
CA ARG A 1051 28.42 -26.98 -1.36
C ARG A 1051 27.36 -26.36 -2.25
N HIS A 1052 26.85 -27.11 -3.23
CA HIS A 1052 25.77 -26.64 -4.07
C HIS A 1052 24.46 -26.44 -3.28
N ALA A 1053 24.12 -27.37 -2.40
CA ALA A 1053 22.96 -27.25 -1.50
C ALA A 1053 23.07 -26.01 -0.60
N LEU A 1054 24.24 -25.80 0.03
CA LEU A 1054 24.46 -24.61 0.87
C LEU A 1054 24.42 -23.30 0.07
N ALA A 1055 24.98 -23.28 -1.14
CA ALA A 1055 24.99 -22.09 -2.00
C ALA A 1055 23.60 -21.73 -2.56
N THR A 1056 22.69 -22.69 -2.64
CA THR A 1056 21.29 -22.50 -3.07
C THR A 1056 20.34 -22.18 -1.92
N GLY A 1057 20.86 -22.04 -0.70
CA GLY A 1057 20.11 -21.60 0.48
C GLY A 1057 19.58 -22.73 1.38
N GLU A 1058 19.96 -24.00 1.14
CA GLU A 1058 19.57 -25.11 2.01
C GLU A 1058 20.21 -24.95 3.39
N ALA A 1059 19.39 -24.91 4.44
CA ALA A 1059 19.89 -24.72 5.79
C ALA A 1059 20.71 -25.95 6.28
N PRO A 1060 21.80 -25.75 7.06
CA PRO A 1060 22.61 -26.83 7.63
C PRO A 1060 21.85 -27.89 8.44
N VAL A 1061 20.80 -27.48 9.17
CA VAL A 1061 20.06 -28.35 10.11
C VAL A 1061 19.27 -29.45 9.38
N PRO A 1062 18.47 -29.15 8.33
CA PRO A 1062 17.88 -30.17 7.45
C PRO A 1062 18.88 -31.21 6.91
N ILE A 1063 20.09 -30.77 6.53
CA ILE A 1063 21.14 -31.65 6.03
C ILE A 1063 21.54 -32.67 7.10
N VAL A 1064 21.85 -32.23 8.32
CA VAL A 1064 22.16 -33.15 9.44
C VAL A 1064 20.98 -34.08 9.74
N ALA A 1065 19.74 -33.57 9.72
CA ALA A 1065 18.54 -34.37 9.98
C ALA A 1065 18.34 -35.48 8.94
N ALA A 1066 18.63 -35.22 7.67
CA ALA A 1066 18.56 -36.21 6.60
C ALA A 1066 19.57 -37.35 6.80
N PHE A 1067 20.83 -37.01 7.14
CA PHE A 1067 21.86 -37.99 7.49
C PHE A 1067 21.49 -38.79 8.75
N ALA A 1068 21.00 -38.13 9.80
CA ALA A 1068 20.57 -38.75 11.05
C ALA A 1068 19.44 -39.75 10.83
N SER A 1069 18.44 -39.40 10.02
CA SER A 1069 17.31 -40.26 9.69
C SER A 1069 17.75 -41.55 8.99
N LYS A 1070 18.64 -41.44 7.99
CA LYS A 1070 19.14 -42.60 7.23
C LYS A 1070 20.05 -43.50 8.06
N ILE A 1071 21.05 -42.94 8.75
CA ILE A 1071 21.96 -43.73 9.59
C ILE A 1071 21.21 -44.42 10.75
N ARG A 1072 20.23 -43.76 11.37
CA ARG A 1072 19.39 -44.37 12.41
C ARG A 1072 18.55 -45.52 11.85
N THR A 1073 18.03 -45.38 10.64
CA THR A 1073 17.28 -46.45 9.96
C THR A 1073 18.19 -47.63 9.64
N MET A 1074 19.40 -47.37 9.14
CA MET A 1074 20.44 -48.37 8.91
C MET A 1074 20.82 -49.11 10.20
N ALA A 1075 21.04 -48.41 11.32
CA ALA A 1075 21.37 -49.01 12.61
C ALA A 1075 20.22 -49.86 13.21
N LYS A 1076 18.97 -49.42 13.03
CA LYS A 1076 17.78 -50.20 13.44
C LYS A 1076 17.62 -51.49 12.63
N VAL A 1077 17.99 -51.44 11.35
CA VAL A 1077 17.88 -52.58 10.43
C VAL A 1077 19.07 -53.53 10.57
N SER A 1078 20.28 -53.03 10.86
CA SER A 1078 21.47 -53.86 11.07
C SER A 1078 21.37 -54.74 12.33
N SER A 1079 20.62 -54.28 13.34
CA SER A 1079 20.38 -55.02 14.59
C SER A 1079 19.26 -56.07 14.49
N PHE A 1080 18.52 -56.12 13.37
CA PHE A 1080 17.41 -57.06 13.18
C PHE A 1080 17.80 -58.27 12.33
N ARG A 1081 17.58 -59.49 12.84
CA ARG A 1081 17.80 -60.75 12.11
C ARG A 1081 16.46 -61.35 11.67
N GLY A 1082 16.09 -61.18 10.40
CA GLY A 1082 14.86 -61.72 9.81
C GLY A 1082 14.63 -61.23 8.36
N THR A 1083 13.53 -61.66 7.73
CA THR A 1083 13.20 -61.23 6.36
C THR A 1083 12.76 -59.76 6.33
N SER A 1084 12.95 -59.07 5.19
CA SER A 1084 12.63 -57.63 5.06
C SER A 1084 11.17 -57.31 5.41
N GLY A 1085 10.24 -58.24 5.16
CA GLY A 1085 8.82 -58.09 5.52
C GLY A 1085 8.56 -58.16 7.02
N GLN A 1086 9.28 -59.04 7.74
CA GLN A 1086 9.19 -59.14 9.20
C GLN A 1086 9.82 -57.92 9.88
N ALA A 1087 10.96 -57.45 9.36
CA ALA A 1087 11.63 -56.25 9.83
C ALA A 1087 10.75 -54.99 9.64
N ALA A 1088 10.05 -54.86 8.51
CA ALA A 1088 9.14 -53.75 8.23
C ALA A 1088 8.00 -53.65 9.27
N SER A 1089 7.36 -54.79 9.57
CA SER A 1089 6.29 -54.82 10.58
C SER A 1089 6.79 -54.61 12.00
N ALA A 1090 7.97 -55.13 12.35
CA ALA A 1090 8.52 -55.03 13.71
C ALA A 1090 9.09 -53.64 14.02
N LEU A 1091 9.70 -52.99 13.03
CA LEU A 1091 10.32 -51.66 13.18
C LEU A 1091 9.35 -50.51 12.86
N GLY A 1092 8.11 -50.81 12.46
CA GLY A 1092 7.11 -49.80 12.07
C GLY A 1092 7.50 -49.01 10.82
N MET A 1093 8.18 -49.66 9.88
CA MET A 1093 8.73 -49.03 8.66
C MET A 1093 8.05 -49.58 7.41
N ALA A 1094 8.02 -48.80 6.33
CA ALA A 1094 7.53 -49.31 5.05
C ALA A 1094 8.49 -50.38 4.47
N PRO A 1095 8.01 -51.46 3.83
CA PRO A 1095 8.85 -52.54 3.32
C PRO A 1095 9.99 -52.09 2.39
N TRP A 1096 9.76 -51.08 1.56
CA TRP A 1096 10.77 -50.52 0.66
C TRP A 1096 11.89 -49.78 1.43
N GLN A 1097 11.59 -49.15 2.56
CA GLN A 1097 12.59 -48.45 3.40
C GLN A 1097 13.53 -49.46 4.07
N VAL A 1098 12.99 -50.59 4.53
CA VAL A 1098 13.80 -51.68 5.09
C VAL A 1098 14.69 -52.31 4.01
N GLN A 1099 14.15 -52.60 2.82
CA GLN A 1099 14.94 -53.15 1.72
C GLN A 1099 16.06 -52.21 1.26
N ARG A 1100 15.80 -50.89 1.27
CA ARG A 1100 16.82 -49.88 0.98
C ARG A 1100 17.87 -49.81 2.08
N ALA A 1101 17.48 -49.74 3.35
CA ALA A 1101 18.40 -49.71 4.48
C ALA A 1101 19.25 -50.99 4.61
N GLN A 1102 18.71 -52.16 4.28
CA GLN A 1102 19.48 -53.42 4.23
C GLN A 1102 20.57 -53.39 3.14
N ARG A 1103 20.30 -52.75 2.00
CA ARG A 1103 21.30 -52.54 0.94
C ARG A 1103 22.35 -51.51 1.36
N ASP A 1104 21.92 -50.41 1.96
CA ASP A 1104 22.81 -49.30 2.33
C ASP A 1104 23.73 -49.68 3.53
N VAL A 1105 23.27 -50.57 4.42
CA VAL A 1105 24.08 -51.18 5.50
C VAL A 1105 25.15 -52.13 4.98
N ALA A 1106 25.01 -52.68 3.77
CA ALA A 1106 25.94 -53.66 3.24
C ALA A 1106 27.34 -53.05 3.09
N GLY A 1107 28.29 -53.55 3.89
CA GLY A 1107 29.66 -53.05 3.93
C GLY A 1107 29.93 -51.97 4.98
N TRP A 1108 29.00 -51.73 5.91
CA TRP A 1108 29.24 -50.98 7.14
C TRP A 1108 29.56 -51.92 8.31
N SER A 1109 30.54 -51.56 9.13
CA SER A 1109 30.80 -52.22 10.41
C SER A 1109 29.95 -51.61 11.52
N GLU A 1110 29.74 -52.35 12.61
CA GLU A 1110 29.04 -51.84 13.79
C GLU A 1110 29.77 -50.62 14.40
N ALA A 1111 31.09 -50.67 14.45
CA ALA A 1111 31.94 -49.54 14.86
C ALA A 1111 31.82 -48.34 13.91
N GLY A 1112 31.74 -48.57 12.60
CA GLY A 1112 31.55 -47.51 11.60
C GLY A 1112 30.20 -46.82 11.72
N LEU A 1113 29.12 -47.57 11.98
CA LEU A 1113 27.80 -47.00 12.25
C LEU A 1113 27.80 -46.18 13.55
N ALA A 1114 28.46 -46.67 14.61
CA ALA A 1114 28.60 -45.93 15.87
C ALA A 1114 29.34 -44.59 15.66
N ASN A 1115 30.47 -44.61 14.95
CA ASN A 1115 31.24 -43.41 14.64
C ASN A 1115 30.45 -42.41 13.79
N ALA A 1116 29.65 -42.89 12.82
CA ALA A 1116 28.78 -42.04 12.03
C ALA A 1116 27.69 -41.37 12.89
N ILE A 1117 27.09 -42.09 13.84
CA ILE A 1117 26.11 -41.53 14.78
C ILE A 1117 26.75 -40.45 15.66
N THR A 1118 27.96 -40.69 16.17
CA THR A 1118 28.71 -39.70 16.97
C THR A 1118 29.03 -38.47 16.14
N SER A 1119 29.55 -38.64 14.92
CA SER A 1119 29.87 -37.52 14.02
C SER A 1119 28.64 -36.71 13.64
N ILE A 1120 27.48 -37.35 13.46
CA ILE A 1120 26.20 -36.66 13.23
C ILE A 1120 25.77 -35.88 14.48
N ALA A 1121 25.94 -36.41 15.68
CA ALA A 1121 25.58 -35.72 16.92
C ALA A 1121 26.48 -34.51 17.19
N GLU A 1122 27.78 -34.63 16.90
CA GLU A 1122 28.74 -33.52 16.95
C GLU A 1122 28.38 -32.44 15.92
N ALA A 1123 28.06 -32.84 14.69
CA ALA A 1123 27.62 -31.92 13.65
C ALA A 1123 26.28 -31.26 14.01
N ASP A 1124 25.29 -31.99 14.53
CA ASP A 1124 24.00 -31.46 14.99
C ASP A 1124 24.20 -30.38 16.06
N THR A 1125 25.11 -30.62 17.00
CA THR A 1125 25.48 -29.66 18.03
C THR A 1125 26.17 -28.44 17.42
N ALA A 1126 27.13 -28.65 16.51
CA ALA A 1126 27.89 -27.60 15.86
C ALA A 1126 27.01 -26.68 15.00
N VAL A 1127 26.13 -27.25 14.16
CA VAL A 1127 25.23 -26.48 13.28
C VAL A 1127 24.10 -25.77 14.04
N LYS A 1128 23.79 -26.21 15.27
CA LYS A 1128 22.84 -25.54 16.19
C LYS A 1128 23.50 -24.50 17.09
N GLY A 1129 24.72 -24.07 16.77
CA GLY A 1129 25.43 -22.98 17.46
C GLY A 1129 26.60 -23.41 18.34
N GLY A 1130 26.96 -24.70 18.36
CA GLY A 1130 28.14 -25.21 19.08
C GLY A 1130 29.49 -24.97 18.40
N SER A 1131 29.51 -24.44 17.17
CA SER A 1131 30.73 -24.13 16.40
C SER A 1131 30.62 -22.75 15.75
N ARG A 1132 31.77 -22.07 15.58
CA ARG A 1132 31.88 -20.83 14.81
C ARG A 1132 31.77 -21.05 13.30
N ASP A 1133 31.98 -22.28 12.82
CA ASP A 1133 31.85 -22.66 11.40
C ASP A 1133 31.01 -23.93 11.26
N ALA A 1134 29.75 -23.74 10.90
CA ALA A 1134 28.78 -24.83 10.69
C ALA A 1134 29.04 -25.59 9.38
N HIS A 1135 29.58 -24.94 8.36
CA HIS A 1135 29.86 -25.55 7.06
C HIS A 1135 31.04 -26.53 7.16
N TYR A 1136 32.07 -26.16 7.92
CA TYR A 1136 33.18 -27.06 8.21
C TYR A 1136 32.72 -28.32 8.96
N ALA A 1137 31.84 -28.18 9.96
CA ALA A 1137 31.30 -29.31 10.71
C ALA A 1137 30.49 -30.27 9.81
N LEU A 1138 29.71 -29.73 8.86
CA LEU A 1138 29.04 -30.52 7.84
C LEU A 1138 30.03 -31.25 6.92
N GLU A 1139 31.09 -30.58 6.45
CA GLU A 1139 32.10 -31.23 5.62
C GLU A 1139 32.78 -32.40 6.35
N VAL A 1140 33.09 -32.25 7.64
CA VAL A 1140 33.67 -33.32 8.47
C VAL A 1140 32.70 -34.49 8.61
N MET A 1141 31.42 -34.23 8.90
CA MET A 1141 30.37 -35.25 8.97
C MET A 1141 30.22 -36.00 7.64
N VAL A 1142 30.09 -35.29 6.53
CA VAL A 1142 29.91 -35.88 5.20
C VAL A 1142 31.12 -36.73 4.82
N ARG A 1143 32.35 -36.28 5.10
CA ARG A 1143 33.57 -37.07 4.85
C ARG A 1143 33.63 -38.33 5.71
N THR A 1144 33.26 -38.24 6.98
CA THR A 1144 33.26 -39.38 7.92
C THR A 1144 32.25 -40.44 7.48
N ILE A 1145 31.05 -40.02 7.09
CA ILE A 1145 30.00 -40.92 6.61
C ILE A 1145 30.33 -41.50 5.23
N ALA A 1146 30.92 -40.71 4.33
CA ALA A 1146 31.39 -41.20 3.04
C ALA A 1146 32.54 -42.21 3.13
N ARG A 1147 33.20 -42.30 4.28
CA ARG A 1147 34.20 -43.33 4.61
C ARG A 1147 33.63 -44.45 5.49
N ARG A 1148 32.31 -44.53 5.58
CA ARG A 1148 31.59 -45.52 6.40
C ARG A 1148 31.97 -45.51 7.89
N GLY A 1149 32.35 -44.34 8.41
CA GLY A 1149 32.73 -44.16 9.81
C GLY A 1149 34.14 -44.63 10.18
N GLU A 1150 34.99 -44.91 9.19
CA GLU A 1150 36.41 -45.19 9.43
C GLU A 1150 37.16 -43.91 9.84
N ALA A 1151 37.84 -43.96 10.99
CA ALA A 1151 38.75 -42.90 11.41
C ALA A 1151 40.00 -42.91 10.51
N ARG A 1152 40.61 -41.73 10.33
CA ARG A 1152 41.84 -41.56 9.55
C ARG A 1152 42.98 -42.43 10.06
#